data_AF-A0AAN0JLU0-F1
#
_entry.id   AF-A0AAN0JLU0-F1
#
_cell.length_a   1.000
_cell.length_b   1.000
_cell.length_c   1.000
_cell.angle_alpha   90.00
_cell.angle_beta   90.00
_cell.angle_gamma   90.00
#
_symmetry.space_group_name_H-M   'P 1'
#
loop_
_entity.id
_entity.type
_entity.pdbx_description
1 polymer ?
#
loop_
_entity_poly.entity_id
_entity_poly.type
_entity_poly.pdbx_seq_one_letter_code
_entity_poly.pdbx_strand_id
1 'polypeptide(L)'
;MASKPSHFPLDISKLKFVLQVLRHYKFPEARWFEFGLNLGLPYHTLKAIESANKGDPSNCLMECLAKWLTEGSDHTLVWQTLANALRGMNALAVSNNIRKTMADPVSEILQCYIGRLAQVVLTEESVDLLHTEGLISKDTLTEVKSCGCSLVGDPMLLILSAVAEDHSKLCTLTSILMKSKEAVSLASDIIMEYGKSYPSAVTVMPSCQQASTSTSSRSGQLQDSSSETQVTTNTDATPQGVLEVRVNPGFQKKFDKICDLRGTLLDDIAPLIKKSIPSLNHLKTYLRRCRPELKPRLKKANRFKVVMEVIEDECSITNVALLETIVNKYSIQDAGDMILAYQTHLDEFCENKLTMFCDRELKKLSSSLLTCETIKFVLDWKPSERSLSDIRALLRVAFQDNQVEVVVIKEGNSIIVTCYAPHYLMESLLVTARDNVDMLKEMGLISLTIGYYTVYDEHAIDEEVKSLMKKLEMVESERDDLLEENAKLKGTIDTLESEKEESKKKMTKAMQMEIDHLRSSLQSKTGKDQSTQYMDPPKGPVYVAIRDWEARNSTQLSIKKGEKLQIKEERTSEWWLARSLDTDQEGIVNIIDIKKDEESELSTLESLELFHYAMTENVDIPKIKEIKMRSNVERASLFLSIIKQDSVLLDQLRKKEHGKPKAIRWYDDGVQLTSPSLIQCQEVVSLLTSKHHSIRIMKSSPDIVCDLLPVLLENENVKSLTIRDTQLTQDCISSLCNLLANDKSLEGLYLCNCSIADKAVTDVITVLLQNNTLKGLSFQRNSLVTSAISLNLSELIKNSTLEVLDLAGTSISSDGIVLILQSLLVNKKMKLYLHTDDKDMCTEYRDYNIIKDRVFFY
;
A
#
# COMPACT_ATOMS: atom_id res chain seq x y z
N MET A 1 5.94 7.58 33.99
CA MET A 1 6.03 8.70 33.02
C MET A 1 6.88 8.22 31.86
N ALA A 2 6.36 8.23 30.63
CA ALA A 2 7.19 7.98 29.46
C ALA A 2 8.11 9.19 29.22
N SER A 3 9.39 8.96 28.93
CA SER A 3 10.29 10.02 28.46
C SER A 3 9.81 10.48 27.09
N LYS A 4 9.57 11.79 26.93
CA LYS A 4 9.32 12.39 25.61
C LYS A 4 10.50 12.10 24.68
N PRO A 5 10.28 11.92 23.36
CA PRO A 5 11.39 11.89 22.41
C PRO A 5 12.20 13.19 22.50
N SER A 6 13.51 13.07 22.41
CA SER A 6 14.43 14.21 22.40
C SER A 6 14.40 14.90 21.04
N HIS A 7 13.71 16.04 20.95
CA HIS A 7 13.66 16.85 19.74
C HIS A 7 15.05 17.26 19.25
N PHE A 8 15.21 17.38 17.93
CA PHE A 8 16.47 17.79 17.31
C PHE A 8 16.74 19.28 17.59
N PRO A 9 17.80 19.63 18.36
CA PRO A 9 18.06 21.01 18.73
C PRO A 9 18.69 21.79 17.56
N LEU A 10 18.20 23.01 17.34
CA LEU A 10 18.78 23.97 16.42
C LEU A 10 19.75 24.88 17.16
N ASP A 11 21.03 24.77 16.83
CA ASP A 11 22.10 25.63 17.32
C ASP A 11 22.89 26.24 16.16
N ILE A 12 23.86 27.11 16.46
CA ILE A 12 24.69 27.78 15.45
C ILE A 12 25.48 26.81 14.54
N SER A 13 25.78 25.58 14.99
CA SER A 13 26.41 24.56 14.14
C SER A 13 25.49 24.07 13.01
N LYS A 14 24.17 24.25 13.17
CA LYS A 14 23.14 23.87 12.19
C LYS A 14 22.83 24.97 11.18
N LEU A 15 23.42 26.17 11.29
CA LEU A 15 23.14 27.32 10.42
C LEU A 15 23.15 26.97 8.91
N LYS A 16 24.19 26.25 8.45
CA LYS A 16 24.31 25.82 7.05
C LYS A 16 23.16 24.88 6.62
N PHE A 17 22.71 24.00 7.51
CA PHE A 17 21.62 23.07 7.24
C PHE A 17 20.26 23.78 7.25
N VAL A 18 20.01 24.69 8.21
CA VAL A 18 18.79 25.52 8.24
C VAL A 18 18.66 26.38 6.97
N LEU A 19 19.75 26.99 6.50
CA LEU A 19 19.78 27.73 5.23
C LEU A 19 19.48 26.83 4.03
N GLN A 20 20.01 25.61 4.00
CA GLN A 20 19.74 24.65 2.93
C GLN A 20 18.26 24.23 2.91
N VAL A 21 17.66 23.92 4.07
CA VAL A 21 16.24 23.60 4.21
C VAL A 21 15.35 24.74 3.70
N LEU A 22 15.66 25.98 4.07
CA LEU A 22 14.92 27.16 3.61
C LEU A 22 15.03 27.35 2.08
N ARG A 23 16.20 27.11 1.49
CA ARG A 23 16.41 27.18 0.03
C ARG A 23 15.68 26.06 -0.72
N HIS A 24 15.72 24.83 -0.21
CA HIS A 24 15.01 23.69 -0.79
C HIS A 24 13.50 23.95 -0.84
N TYR A 25 12.92 24.51 0.22
CA TYR A 25 11.52 24.97 0.25
C TYR A 25 11.30 26.38 -0.34
N LYS A 26 12.24 26.89 -1.13
CA LYS A 26 12.15 28.14 -1.91
C LYS A 26 11.75 29.37 -1.10
N PHE A 27 12.29 29.50 0.12
CA PHE A 27 12.08 30.67 0.98
C PHE A 27 12.60 31.96 0.31
N PRO A 28 11.81 33.04 0.23
CA PRO A 28 12.23 34.29 -0.39
C PRO A 28 13.22 35.05 0.52
N GLU A 29 14.53 34.91 0.27
CA GLU A 29 15.59 35.53 1.07
C GLU A 29 15.42 37.05 1.23
N ALA A 30 14.78 37.74 0.27
CA ALA A 30 14.41 39.16 0.36
C ALA A 30 13.52 39.53 1.57
N ARG A 31 12.77 38.58 2.14
CA ARG A 31 11.88 38.80 3.31
C ARG A 31 12.57 38.51 4.66
N TRP A 32 13.90 38.37 4.69
CA TRP A 32 14.66 38.09 5.92
C TRP A 32 14.36 39.07 7.08
N PHE A 33 14.09 40.34 6.81
CA PHE A 33 13.86 41.35 7.86
C PHE A 33 12.53 41.10 8.59
N GLU A 34 11.47 40.83 7.83
CA GLU A 34 10.16 40.43 8.36
C GLU A 34 10.25 39.08 9.09
N PHE A 35 11.03 38.15 8.54
CA PHE A 35 11.27 36.85 9.15
C PHE A 35 11.99 36.98 10.49
N GLY A 36 13.04 37.80 10.57
CA GLY A 36 13.79 38.08 11.80
C GLY A 36 12.92 38.64 12.93
N LEU A 37 11.96 39.51 12.62
CA LEU A 37 10.98 40.00 13.59
C LEU A 37 10.08 38.85 14.11
N ASN A 38 9.63 37.96 13.23
CA ASN A 38 8.83 36.78 13.60
C ASN A 38 9.63 35.72 14.36
N LEU A 39 10.96 35.67 14.19
CA LEU A 39 11.89 34.88 14.99
C LEU A 39 12.15 35.49 16.39
N GLY A 40 11.60 36.67 16.68
CA GLY A 40 11.74 37.37 17.96
C GLY A 40 12.99 38.24 18.08
N LEU A 41 13.74 38.47 17.00
CA LEU A 41 14.95 39.30 17.05
C LEU A 41 14.60 40.80 17.23
N PRO A 42 15.33 41.53 18.09
CA PRO A 42 15.11 42.96 18.26
C PRO A 42 15.29 43.75 16.96
N TYR A 43 14.39 44.70 16.70
CA TYR A 43 14.43 45.56 15.51
C TYR A 43 15.78 46.26 15.30
N HIS A 44 16.45 46.67 16.39
CA HIS A 44 17.77 47.32 16.30
C HIS A 44 18.87 46.35 15.85
N THR A 45 18.81 45.06 16.21
CA THR A 45 19.70 44.01 15.73
C THR A 45 19.54 43.80 14.22
N LEU A 46 18.29 43.74 13.74
CA LEU A 46 17.99 43.61 12.31
C LEU A 46 18.46 44.84 11.52
N LYS A 47 18.27 46.05 12.05
CA LYS A 47 18.81 47.28 11.43
C LYS A 47 20.35 47.30 11.38
N ALA A 48 21.03 46.75 12.39
CA ALA A 48 22.48 46.59 12.35
C ALA A 48 22.91 45.63 11.23
N ILE A 49 22.26 44.47 11.11
CA ILE A 49 22.52 43.48 10.04
C ILE A 49 22.32 44.10 8.64
N GLU A 50 21.22 44.81 8.42
CA GLU A 50 20.91 45.51 7.16
C GLU A 50 21.98 46.56 6.82
N SER A 51 22.47 47.29 7.83
CA SER A 51 23.48 48.33 7.64
C SER A 51 24.88 47.78 7.33
N ALA A 52 25.17 46.56 7.76
CA ALA A 52 26.44 45.87 7.53
C ALA A 52 26.48 45.13 6.17
N ASN A 53 25.36 44.55 5.75
CA ASN A 53 25.25 43.67 4.57
C ASN A 53 24.48 44.34 3.40
N LYS A 54 24.73 45.64 3.18
CA LYS A 54 23.94 46.50 2.28
C LYS A 54 23.75 45.89 0.88
N GLY A 55 22.50 45.54 0.55
CA GLY A 55 22.11 45.08 -0.78
C GLY A 55 22.23 43.57 -1.01
N ASP A 56 22.60 42.78 0.01
CA ASP A 56 22.69 41.31 -0.08
C ASP A 56 21.70 40.63 0.87
N PRO A 57 20.49 40.25 0.40
CA PRO A 57 19.51 39.54 1.22
C PRO A 57 19.97 38.16 1.69
N SER A 58 20.91 37.51 0.99
CA SER A 58 21.41 36.17 1.35
C SER A 58 22.30 36.24 2.58
N ASN A 59 23.24 37.18 2.57
CA ASN A 59 24.07 37.46 3.75
C ASN A 59 23.26 38.05 4.90
N CYS A 60 22.26 38.90 4.63
CA CYS A 60 21.36 39.36 5.69
C CYS A 60 20.54 38.21 6.33
N LEU A 61 20.04 37.26 5.54
CA LEU A 61 19.34 36.07 6.05
C LEU A 61 20.29 35.16 6.86
N MET A 62 21.52 34.98 6.39
CA MET A 62 22.55 34.20 7.09
C MET A 62 22.86 34.80 8.46
N GLU A 63 23.15 36.10 8.54
CA GLU A 63 23.41 36.81 9.80
C GLU A 63 22.18 36.85 10.71
N CYS A 64 20.98 37.01 10.15
CA CYS A 64 19.72 36.94 10.89
C CYS A 64 19.53 35.56 11.56
N LEU A 65 19.73 34.47 10.82
CA LEU A 65 19.64 33.12 11.37
C LEU A 65 20.79 32.81 12.33
N ALA A 66 22.01 33.27 12.05
CA ALA A 66 23.14 33.13 12.96
C ALA A 66 22.86 33.80 14.31
N LYS A 67 22.29 35.01 14.29
CA LYS A 67 21.85 35.71 15.50
C LYS A 67 20.75 34.96 16.24
N TRP A 68 19.69 34.52 15.56
CA TRP A 68 18.62 33.75 16.17
C TRP A 68 19.12 32.45 16.83
N LEU A 69 19.98 31.69 16.14
CA LEU A 69 20.60 30.45 16.64
C LEU A 69 21.64 30.66 17.76
N THR A 70 22.04 31.91 18.04
CA THR A 70 23.00 32.26 19.10
C THR A 70 22.33 32.94 20.29
N GLU A 71 21.29 33.75 20.07
CA GLU A 71 20.61 34.56 21.09
C GLU A 71 19.38 33.86 21.71
N GLY A 72 18.97 32.68 21.23
CA GLY A 72 17.86 31.87 21.77
C GLY A 72 18.16 31.17 23.11
N SER A 73 18.71 31.88 24.10
CA SER A 73 19.42 31.29 25.24
C SER A 73 18.58 30.64 26.34
N ASP A 74 17.25 30.82 26.39
CA ASP A 74 16.41 30.32 27.50
C ASP A 74 15.59 29.06 27.17
N HIS A 75 15.40 28.73 25.88
CA HIS A 75 14.57 27.60 25.44
C HIS A 75 15.20 26.86 24.27
N THR A 76 15.11 25.52 24.26
CA THR A 76 15.60 24.69 23.14
C THR A 76 14.93 25.09 21.83
N LEU A 77 15.68 25.69 20.91
CA LEU A 77 15.21 25.98 19.56
C LEU A 77 15.02 24.65 18.80
N VAL A 78 13.87 24.52 18.15
CA VAL A 78 13.45 23.35 17.38
C VAL A 78 12.80 23.79 16.07
N TRP A 79 12.64 22.88 15.11
CA TRP A 79 11.99 23.18 13.82
C TRP A 79 10.59 23.77 13.94
N GLN A 80 9.84 23.41 14.98
CA GLN A 80 8.53 23.99 15.24
C GLN A 80 8.58 25.50 15.51
N THR A 81 9.65 26.01 16.13
CA THR A 81 9.86 27.45 16.38
C THR A 81 10.08 28.19 15.06
N LEU A 82 10.93 27.63 14.18
CA LEU A 82 11.18 28.16 12.83
C LEU A 82 9.89 28.16 11.99
N ALA A 83 9.15 27.04 12.00
CA ALA A 83 7.89 26.88 11.28
C ALA A 83 6.80 27.86 11.78
N ASN A 84 6.75 28.15 13.09
CA ASN A 84 5.84 29.13 13.67
C ASN A 84 6.18 30.57 13.21
N ALA A 85 7.46 30.94 13.17
CA ALA A 85 7.89 32.24 12.65
C ALA A 85 7.55 32.42 11.16
N LEU A 86 7.76 31.37 10.35
CA LEU A 86 7.36 31.34 8.94
C LEU A 86 5.84 31.48 8.77
N ARG A 87 5.04 30.88 9.67
CA ARG A 87 3.58 31.04 9.70
C ARG A 87 3.17 32.48 10.04
N GLY A 88 3.85 33.12 10.99
CA GLY A 88 3.61 34.51 11.38
C GLY A 88 3.78 35.51 10.24
N MET A 89 4.76 35.29 9.36
CA MET A 89 4.95 36.05 8.12
C MET A 89 4.14 35.51 6.90
N ASN A 90 3.12 34.70 7.13
CA ASN A 90 2.26 34.11 6.07
C ASN A 90 3.02 33.27 5.01
N ALA A 91 4.19 32.72 5.33
CA ALA A 91 4.93 31.78 4.47
C ALA A 91 4.41 30.34 4.68
N LEU A 92 3.11 30.14 4.47
CA LEU A 92 2.38 28.93 4.89
C LEU A 92 2.91 27.64 4.26
N ALA A 93 3.27 27.65 2.98
CA ALA A 93 3.82 26.48 2.29
C ALA A 93 5.16 26.03 2.92
N VAL A 94 6.09 26.96 3.11
CA VAL A 94 7.41 26.70 3.75
C VAL A 94 7.22 26.22 5.20
N SER A 95 6.34 26.88 5.95
CA SER A 95 5.98 26.51 7.33
C SER A 95 5.43 25.09 7.42
N ASN A 96 4.47 24.73 6.56
CA ASN A 96 3.84 23.42 6.57
C ASN A 96 4.80 22.31 6.13
N ASN A 97 5.65 22.56 5.13
CA ASN A 97 6.66 21.58 4.67
C ASN A 97 7.71 21.32 5.75
N ILE A 98 8.25 22.37 6.38
CA ILE A 98 9.19 22.21 7.52
C ILE A 98 8.52 21.48 8.69
N ARG A 99 7.24 21.73 8.95
CA ARG A 99 6.50 21.00 9.99
C ARG A 99 6.22 19.53 9.62
N LYS A 100 5.95 19.22 8.35
CA LYS A 100 5.70 17.85 7.86
C LYS A 100 7.00 17.03 7.85
N THR A 101 8.11 17.61 7.42
CA THR A 101 9.35 16.86 7.16
C THR A 101 10.41 17.03 8.25
N MET A 102 10.71 18.26 8.67
CA MET A 102 11.86 18.51 9.56
C MET A 102 11.50 18.34 11.04
N ALA A 103 10.24 18.60 11.40
CA ALA A 103 9.69 18.34 12.74
C ALA A 103 8.97 16.99 12.86
N ASP A 104 9.06 16.12 11.84
CA ASP A 104 8.63 14.72 11.97
C ASP A 104 9.60 13.97 12.90
N PRO A 105 9.12 13.26 13.94
CA PRO A 105 9.98 12.60 14.91
C PRO A 105 10.98 11.58 14.35
N VAL A 106 10.62 10.85 13.30
CA VAL A 106 11.50 9.83 12.69
C VAL A 106 12.59 10.49 11.85
N SER A 107 12.25 11.60 11.21
CA SER A 107 13.16 12.50 10.52
C SER A 107 14.07 13.26 11.50
N GLU A 108 13.59 13.65 12.69
CA GLU A 108 14.43 14.22 13.76
C GLU A 108 15.49 13.21 14.24
N ILE A 109 15.14 11.92 14.35
CA ILE A 109 16.11 10.85 14.64
C ILE A 109 17.17 10.79 13.52
N LEU A 110 16.78 10.77 12.25
CA LEU A 110 17.73 10.68 11.14
C LEU A 110 18.64 11.93 11.04
N GLN A 111 18.13 13.12 11.37
CA GLN A 111 18.90 14.37 11.40
C GLN A 111 20.06 14.34 12.42
N CYS A 112 19.92 13.63 13.55
CA CYS A 112 21.03 13.41 14.49
C CYS A 112 22.25 12.75 13.83
N TYR A 113 22.05 11.98 12.76
CA TYR A 113 23.08 11.22 12.07
C TYR A 113 23.56 11.86 10.76
N ILE A 114 22.98 12.98 10.33
CA ILE A 114 23.27 13.60 9.03
C ILE A 114 24.77 13.88 8.82
N GLY A 115 25.49 14.29 9.89
CA GLY A 115 26.93 14.55 9.83
C GLY A 115 27.81 13.30 9.68
N ARG A 116 27.30 12.12 10.08
CA ARG A 116 27.95 10.82 9.85
C ARG A 116 27.54 10.24 8.50
N LEU A 117 26.28 10.41 8.09
CA LEU A 117 25.77 9.96 6.79
C LEU A 117 26.43 10.70 5.62
N ALA A 118 26.71 12.00 5.79
CA ALA A 118 27.50 12.82 4.86
C ALA A 118 28.94 12.30 4.62
N GLN A 119 29.47 11.45 5.51
CA GLN A 119 30.81 10.85 5.40
C GLN A 119 30.77 9.44 4.79
N VAL A 120 29.58 8.88 4.56
CA VAL A 120 29.42 7.59 3.88
C VAL A 120 29.48 7.79 2.37
N VAL A 121 30.28 6.95 1.72
CA VAL A 121 30.29 6.76 0.27
C VAL A 121 29.61 5.44 -0.03
N LEU A 122 28.55 5.48 -0.84
CA LEU A 122 27.79 4.28 -1.21
C LEU A 122 28.35 3.62 -2.47
N THR A 123 28.02 2.35 -2.70
CA THR A 123 28.20 1.71 -4.00
C THR A 123 27.13 2.17 -4.97
N GLU A 124 27.41 2.17 -6.28
CA GLU A 124 26.38 2.52 -7.29
C GLU A 124 25.12 1.64 -7.14
N GLU A 125 25.28 0.34 -6.86
CA GLU A 125 24.18 -0.58 -6.56
C GLU A 125 23.32 -0.11 -5.36
N SER A 126 23.95 0.40 -4.30
CA SER A 126 23.22 0.95 -3.15
C SER A 126 22.46 2.23 -3.51
N VAL A 127 22.99 3.07 -4.42
CA VAL A 127 22.29 4.28 -4.90
C VAL A 127 21.14 3.91 -5.84
N ASP A 128 21.30 2.90 -6.69
CA ASP A 128 20.20 2.37 -7.52
C ASP A 128 19.08 1.77 -6.66
N LEU A 129 19.42 1.15 -5.51
CA LEU A 129 18.45 0.70 -4.52
C LEU A 129 17.73 1.88 -3.82
N LEU A 130 18.43 2.97 -3.48
CA LEU A 130 17.77 4.17 -2.94
C LEU A 130 16.73 4.73 -3.91
N HIS A 131 17.00 4.69 -5.22
CA HIS A 131 16.01 5.08 -6.23
C HIS A 131 14.86 4.07 -6.34
N THR A 132 15.18 2.78 -6.40
CA THR A 132 14.18 1.70 -6.56
C THR A 132 13.20 1.63 -5.39
N GLU A 133 13.68 1.88 -4.17
CA GLU A 133 12.88 1.92 -2.93
C GLU A 133 12.21 3.29 -2.67
N GLY A 134 12.31 4.24 -3.61
CA GLY A 134 11.65 5.55 -3.50
C GLY A 134 12.18 6.46 -2.38
N LEU A 135 13.48 6.37 -2.07
CA LEU A 135 14.20 7.23 -1.12
C LEU A 135 14.85 8.46 -1.80
N ILE A 136 15.16 8.38 -3.10
CA ILE A 136 15.66 9.51 -3.91
C ILE A 136 14.99 9.55 -5.29
N SER A 137 14.94 10.74 -5.91
CA SER A 137 14.39 10.91 -7.27
C SER A 137 15.35 10.42 -8.37
N LYS A 138 14.84 10.24 -9.59
CA LYS A 138 15.65 9.88 -10.76
C LYS A 138 16.69 10.94 -11.13
N ASP A 139 16.37 12.21 -10.97
CA ASP A 139 17.31 13.30 -11.26
C ASP A 139 18.43 13.30 -10.21
N THR A 140 18.05 13.15 -8.94
CA THR A 140 18.97 12.99 -7.80
C THR A 140 19.86 11.75 -7.92
N LEU A 141 19.37 10.64 -8.48
CA LEU A 141 20.18 9.45 -8.77
C LEU A 141 21.35 9.80 -9.70
N THR A 142 21.11 10.59 -10.74
CA THR A 142 22.17 11.00 -11.67
C THR A 142 23.17 11.97 -11.04
N GLU A 143 22.68 12.91 -10.22
CA GLU A 143 23.52 13.82 -9.44
C GLU A 143 24.41 13.07 -8.46
N VAL A 144 23.85 12.21 -7.60
CA VAL A 144 24.58 11.41 -6.60
C VAL A 144 25.63 10.52 -7.25
N LYS A 145 25.32 9.86 -8.37
CA LYS A 145 26.32 9.08 -9.12
C LYS A 145 27.44 9.97 -9.68
N SER A 146 27.12 11.13 -10.25
CA SER A 146 28.12 12.10 -10.73
C SER A 146 29.02 12.66 -9.63
N CYS A 147 28.51 12.75 -8.40
CA CYS A 147 29.20 13.22 -7.20
C CYS A 147 29.84 12.09 -6.37
N GLY A 148 30.08 10.91 -6.96
CA GLY A 148 30.80 9.82 -6.32
C GLY A 148 30.03 9.11 -5.20
N CYS A 149 28.70 8.99 -5.35
CA CYS A 149 27.80 8.25 -4.47
C CYS A 149 27.76 8.74 -3.01
N SER A 150 27.94 10.05 -2.80
CA SER A 150 27.84 10.70 -1.49
C SER A 150 26.45 11.30 -1.24
N LEU A 151 25.92 11.12 -0.03
CA LEU A 151 24.59 11.63 0.39
C LEU A 151 24.69 13.02 1.04
N VAL A 152 25.29 13.98 0.35
CA VAL A 152 25.47 15.36 0.84
C VAL A 152 24.57 16.31 0.08
N GLY A 153 23.93 17.25 0.79
CA GLY A 153 23.10 18.27 0.17
C GLY A 153 21.65 17.79 -0.03
N ASP A 154 21.09 18.10 -1.19
CA ASP A 154 19.67 17.89 -1.48
C ASP A 154 19.21 16.42 -1.53
N PRO A 155 20.06 15.42 -1.90
CA PRO A 155 19.72 14.01 -1.72
C PRO A 155 19.30 13.67 -0.28
N MET A 156 19.90 14.33 0.71
CA MET A 156 19.62 14.04 2.12
C MET A 156 18.32 14.70 2.61
N LEU A 157 17.90 15.80 1.99
CA LEU A 157 16.60 16.42 2.23
C LEU A 157 15.47 15.57 1.61
N LEU A 158 15.71 14.96 0.44
CA LEU A 158 14.76 14.03 -0.18
C LEU A 158 14.61 12.75 0.64
N ILE A 159 15.70 12.18 1.15
CA ILE A 159 15.65 11.03 2.07
C ILE A 159 14.86 11.36 3.35
N LEU A 160 15.06 12.54 3.94
CA LEU A 160 14.25 13.01 5.08
C LEU A 160 12.77 13.16 4.70
N SER A 161 12.45 13.71 3.53
CA SER A 161 11.07 13.81 3.06
C SER A 161 10.41 12.45 2.84
N ALA A 162 11.13 11.50 2.23
CA ALA A 162 10.64 10.15 2.01
C ALA A 162 10.39 9.42 3.33
N VAL A 163 11.29 9.56 4.32
CA VAL A 163 11.12 9.00 5.67
C VAL A 163 9.96 9.64 6.42
N ALA A 164 9.77 10.97 6.32
CA ALA A 164 8.64 11.65 6.95
C ALA A 164 7.27 11.25 6.37
N GLU A 165 7.24 10.80 5.11
CA GLU A 165 6.03 10.31 4.44
C GLU A 165 5.74 8.84 4.72
N ASP A 166 6.79 8.04 4.92
CA ASP A 166 6.71 6.63 5.27
C ASP A 166 7.86 6.23 6.19
N HIS A 167 7.55 6.13 7.49
CA HIS A 167 8.52 5.79 8.53
C HIS A 167 9.20 4.43 8.30
N SER A 168 8.60 3.51 7.54
CA SER A 168 9.22 2.22 7.21
C SER A 168 10.45 2.37 6.30
N LYS A 169 10.51 3.45 5.50
CA LYS A 169 11.67 3.76 4.65
C LYS A 169 12.94 4.05 5.45
N LEU A 170 12.86 4.35 6.75
CA LEU A 170 14.05 4.43 7.61
C LEU A 170 14.69 3.03 7.78
N CYS A 171 13.87 1.99 7.91
CA CYS A 171 14.33 0.60 7.94
C CYS A 171 14.92 0.19 6.57
N THR A 172 14.30 0.61 5.47
CA THR A 172 14.83 0.36 4.11
C THR A 172 16.17 1.07 3.88
N LEU A 173 16.27 2.36 4.23
CA LEU A 173 17.51 3.14 4.17
C LEU A 173 18.63 2.45 4.96
N THR A 174 18.38 2.11 6.23
CA THR A 174 19.38 1.48 7.09
C THR A 174 19.77 0.08 6.61
N SER A 175 18.86 -0.65 5.97
CA SER A 175 19.15 -1.95 5.33
C SER A 175 20.02 -1.80 4.06
N ILE A 176 19.83 -0.73 3.28
CA ILE A 176 20.72 -0.37 2.16
C ILE A 176 22.10 0.05 2.71
N LEU A 177 22.15 0.84 3.78
CA LEU A 177 23.40 1.22 4.46
C LEU A 177 24.17 0.00 4.97
N MET A 178 23.50 -1.03 5.49
CA MET A 178 24.15 -2.28 5.92
C MET A 178 24.84 -3.06 4.79
N LYS A 179 24.58 -2.75 3.51
CA LYS A 179 25.33 -3.33 2.38
C LYS A 179 26.74 -2.73 2.24
N SER A 180 26.98 -1.51 2.73
CA SER A 180 28.33 -0.93 2.84
C SER A 180 28.96 -1.34 4.18
N LYS A 181 30.19 -1.87 4.13
CA LYS A 181 30.94 -2.28 5.33
C LYS A 181 31.26 -1.10 6.25
N GLU A 182 31.43 0.07 5.65
CA GLU A 182 31.74 1.35 6.29
C GLU A 182 30.52 1.92 7.04
N ALA A 183 29.31 1.59 6.60
CA ALA A 183 28.06 2.14 7.14
C ALA A 183 27.27 1.21 8.08
N VAL A 184 27.67 -0.07 8.26
CA VAL A 184 26.96 -1.04 9.14
C VAL A 184 26.78 -0.53 10.58
N SER A 185 27.81 0.09 11.17
CA SER A 185 27.75 0.62 12.54
C SER A 185 26.78 1.80 12.64
N LEU A 186 26.82 2.70 11.65
CA LEU A 186 25.91 3.84 11.54
C LEU A 186 24.46 3.40 11.36
N ALA A 187 24.21 2.41 10.49
CA ALA A 187 22.88 1.83 10.30
C ALA A 187 22.35 1.19 11.58
N SER A 188 23.21 0.47 12.32
CA SER A 188 22.87 -0.15 13.60
C SER A 188 22.50 0.90 14.66
N ASP A 189 23.24 2.01 14.72
CA ASP A 189 22.95 3.11 15.66
C ASP A 189 21.59 3.77 15.35
N ILE A 190 21.31 4.04 14.06
CA ILE A 190 20.05 4.64 13.62
C ILE A 190 18.86 3.73 13.94
N ILE A 191 18.94 2.43 13.61
CA ILE A 191 17.89 1.45 13.94
C ILE A 191 17.68 1.36 15.45
N MET A 192 18.76 1.40 16.25
CA MET A 192 18.65 1.30 17.70
C MET A 192 17.95 2.52 18.33
N GLU A 193 18.22 3.75 17.89
CA GLU A 193 17.48 4.93 18.37
C GLU A 193 16.03 4.97 17.86
N TYR A 194 15.80 4.53 16.62
CA TYR A 194 14.45 4.34 16.09
C TYR A 194 13.67 3.33 16.93
N GLY A 195 14.23 2.16 17.23
CA GLY A 195 13.58 1.12 18.02
C GLY A 195 13.34 1.47 19.49
N LYS A 196 14.17 2.33 20.09
CA LYS A 196 13.89 2.90 21.43
C LYS A 196 12.68 3.83 21.43
N SER A 197 12.50 4.59 20.34
CA SER A 197 11.45 5.58 20.20
C SER A 197 10.14 4.98 19.66
N TYR A 198 10.24 3.94 18.85
CA TYR A 198 9.16 3.24 18.15
C TYR A 198 9.27 1.71 18.30
N PRO A 199 9.03 1.15 19.51
CA PRO A 199 9.22 -0.28 19.77
C PRO A 199 8.37 -1.22 18.90
N SER A 200 7.24 -0.72 18.39
CA SER A 200 6.31 -1.44 17.50
C SER A 200 6.77 -1.52 16.04
N ALA A 201 7.83 -0.81 15.64
CA ALA A 201 8.29 -0.71 14.25
C ALA A 201 9.52 -1.58 13.92
N VAL A 202 10.09 -2.27 14.91
CA VAL A 202 11.34 -3.06 14.77
C VAL A 202 11.08 -4.50 14.26
N THR A 203 9.82 -4.91 14.14
CA THR A 203 9.39 -6.29 13.82
C THR A 203 9.67 -6.75 12.38
N VAL A 204 10.46 -5.98 11.61
CA VAL A 204 10.80 -6.27 10.21
C VAL A 204 12.27 -5.88 10.00
N MET A 205 13.18 -6.87 10.06
CA MET A 205 14.49 -7.00 9.36
C MET A 205 15.57 -7.74 10.19
N PRO A 206 16.55 -8.43 9.55
CA PRO A 206 17.32 -9.52 10.19
C PRO A 206 18.51 -9.08 11.06
N SER A 207 18.91 -9.97 11.98
CA SER A 207 19.95 -9.74 12.99
C SER A 207 21.36 -9.54 12.39
N CYS A 208 21.94 -8.34 12.56
CA CYS A 208 23.31 -8.07 12.12
C CYS A 208 24.36 -8.49 13.17
N GLN A 209 25.27 -9.40 12.81
CA GLN A 209 26.35 -9.86 13.70
C GLN A 209 27.47 -8.81 13.79
N GLN A 210 27.69 -8.21 14.97
CA GLN A 210 28.81 -7.30 15.16
C GLN A 210 30.15 -8.04 15.30
N ALA A 211 31.04 -7.83 14.32
CA ALA A 211 32.45 -8.15 14.44
C ALA A 211 33.18 -7.08 15.26
N SER A 212 33.82 -7.49 16.36
CA SER A 212 34.54 -6.59 17.27
C SER A 212 35.76 -5.95 16.61
N THR A 213 35.89 -4.63 16.68
CA THR A 213 37.21 -3.99 16.79
C THR A 213 37.21 -2.95 17.92
N SER A 214 38.31 -2.93 18.65
CA SER A 214 38.46 -2.21 19.91
C SER A 214 39.18 -0.88 19.72
N THR A 215 38.77 0.15 20.46
CA THR A 215 39.72 1.11 21.06
C THR A 215 39.12 1.77 22.30
N SER A 216 39.99 2.20 23.21
CA SER A 216 39.65 2.59 24.57
C SER A 216 39.69 4.11 24.78
N SER A 217 38.91 4.64 25.71
CA SER A 217 39.42 5.08 27.03
C SER A 217 38.41 5.89 27.86
N ARG A 218 38.42 5.64 29.19
CA ARG A 218 38.26 6.56 30.38
C ARG A 218 37.14 7.63 30.39
N SER A 219 36.54 8.01 31.54
CA SER A 219 36.49 7.49 32.93
C SER A 219 35.58 8.38 33.81
N GLY A 220 35.00 7.84 34.90
CA GLY A 220 34.35 8.61 35.99
C GLY A 220 32.94 8.07 36.30
N GLN A 221 32.69 7.32 37.38
CA GLN A 221 32.52 7.75 38.79
C GLN A 221 31.19 8.54 39.02
N LEU A 222 30.36 8.28 40.05
CA LEU A 222 30.40 7.35 41.21
C LEU A 222 28.97 7.17 41.81
N GLN A 223 28.80 6.10 42.61
CA GLN A 223 27.86 5.95 43.76
C GLN A 223 26.33 6.00 43.53
N ASP A 224 25.58 4.94 43.89
CA ASP A 224 25.14 4.54 45.24
C ASP A 224 24.25 5.58 45.94
N SER A 225 22.95 5.30 46.07
CA SER A 225 22.44 4.64 47.29
C SER A 225 20.91 4.48 47.26
N SER A 226 20.42 3.42 47.90
CA SER A 226 19.01 3.10 48.09
C SER A 226 18.38 3.91 49.23
N SER A 227 17.12 4.32 49.08
CA SER A 227 16.15 4.43 50.20
C SER A 227 14.72 4.56 49.66
N GLU A 228 13.87 3.59 49.99
CA GLU A 228 12.41 3.76 49.92
C GLU A 228 11.97 4.66 51.09
N THR A 229 11.01 5.57 50.89
CA THR A 229 9.61 5.35 51.35
C THR A 229 8.65 6.53 51.12
N GLN A 230 7.45 6.15 50.68
CA GLN A 230 6.11 6.61 51.13
C GLN A 230 5.40 7.89 50.62
N VAL A 231 4.09 7.66 50.39
CA VAL A 231 2.91 8.51 50.72
C VAL A 231 2.67 9.73 49.80
N THR A 232 1.47 9.99 49.24
CA THR A 232 0.16 9.29 49.14
C THR A 232 -0.54 9.79 47.85
N THR A 233 -1.49 9.08 47.21
CA THR A 233 -2.96 9.18 47.43
C THR A 233 -3.65 8.48 46.23
N ASN A 234 -4.95 8.14 46.19
CA ASN A 234 -5.94 7.69 47.19
C ASN A 234 -7.12 7.05 46.40
N THR A 235 -7.61 5.87 46.80
CA THR A 235 -8.98 5.43 46.43
C THR A 235 -9.55 4.45 47.46
N ASP A 236 -10.80 4.66 47.85
CA ASP A 236 -11.53 3.81 48.80
C ASP A 236 -11.93 2.45 48.21
N ALA A 237 -11.65 1.37 48.94
CA ALA A 237 -12.52 0.21 49.13
C ALA A 237 -11.86 -0.82 50.06
N THR A 238 -12.47 -1.08 51.22
CA THR A 238 -12.07 -2.13 52.18
C THR A 238 -12.62 -3.53 51.79
N PRO A 239 -12.13 -4.64 52.38
CA PRO A 239 -11.83 -5.83 51.59
C PRO A 239 -12.76 -7.04 51.80
N GLN A 240 -12.80 -7.93 50.81
CA GLN A 240 -13.19 -9.33 50.98
C GLN A 240 -12.45 -10.26 50.01
N GLY A 241 -12.07 -11.46 50.48
CA GLY A 241 -11.69 -12.56 49.60
C GLY A 241 -10.22 -13.02 49.61
N VAL A 242 -9.62 -13.29 50.77
CA VAL A 242 -8.51 -14.27 50.81
C VAL A 242 -9.13 -15.66 50.65
N LEU A 243 -9.17 -16.17 49.43
CA LEU A 243 -9.48 -17.56 49.14
C LEU A 243 -8.25 -18.41 49.48
N GLU A 244 -8.25 -19.04 50.65
CA GLU A 244 -7.33 -20.14 50.94
C GLU A 244 -7.60 -21.28 49.96
N VAL A 245 -6.69 -21.48 49.00
CA VAL A 245 -6.73 -22.61 48.06
C VAL A 245 -6.58 -23.91 48.85
N ARG A 246 -7.69 -24.61 49.10
CA ARG A 246 -7.71 -25.91 49.76
C ARG A 246 -7.15 -26.99 48.84
N VAL A 247 -5.82 -27.07 48.79
CA VAL A 247 -5.09 -28.20 48.19
C VAL A 247 -5.56 -29.51 48.85
N ASN A 248 -6.00 -30.48 48.06
CA ASN A 248 -6.25 -31.83 48.55
C ASN A 248 -4.92 -32.44 49.05
N PRO A 249 -4.81 -32.90 50.32
CA PRO A 249 -3.57 -33.43 50.88
C PRO A 249 -2.96 -34.60 50.10
N GLY A 250 -3.77 -35.35 49.35
CA GLY A 250 -3.28 -36.42 48.46
C GLY A 250 -2.49 -35.92 47.25
N PHE A 251 -2.74 -34.69 46.79
CA PHE A 251 -2.05 -34.09 45.64
C PHE A 251 -0.71 -33.48 46.06
N GLN A 252 -0.63 -32.86 47.25
CA GLN A 252 0.62 -32.37 47.81
C GLN A 252 1.66 -33.50 47.91
N LYS A 253 1.29 -34.67 48.46
CA LYS A 253 2.18 -35.84 48.58
C LYS A 253 2.73 -36.34 47.24
N LYS A 254 1.94 -36.25 46.15
CA LYS A 254 2.42 -36.60 44.80
C LYS A 254 3.42 -35.57 44.27
N PHE A 255 3.17 -34.28 44.53
CA PHE A 255 4.04 -33.17 44.15
C PHE A 255 5.38 -33.20 44.93
N ASP A 256 5.33 -33.47 46.23
CA ASP A 256 6.51 -33.67 47.07
C ASP A 256 7.35 -34.83 46.54
N LYS A 257 6.72 -35.99 46.26
CA LYS A 257 7.40 -37.17 45.72
C LYS A 257 8.18 -36.89 44.42
N ILE A 258 7.62 -36.13 43.47
CA ILE A 258 8.35 -35.81 42.22
C ILE A 258 9.44 -34.75 42.43
N CYS A 259 9.28 -33.87 43.42
CA CYS A 259 10.33 -32.93 43.84
C CYS A 259 11.51 -33.68 44.50
N ASP A 260 11.21 -34.65 45.38
CA ASP A 260 12.20 -35.51 46.03
C ASP A 260 12.95 -36.34 44.98
N LEU A 261 12.24 -37.00 44.05
CA LEU A 261 12.86 -37.75 42.95
C LEU A 261 13.79 -36.89 42.09
N ARG A 262 13.42 -35.63 41.83
CA ARG A 262 14.30 -34.68 41.11
C ARG A 262 15.51 -34.29 41.95
N GLY A 263 15.34 -34.11 43.27
CA GLY A 263 16.43 -33.84 44.20
C GLY A 263 17.46 -34.98 44.21
N THR A 264 16.99 -36.22 44.34
CA THR A 264 17.81 -37.43 44.25
C THR A 264 18.55 -37.51 42.91
N LEU A 265 17.84 -37.31 41.79
CA LEU A 265 18.45 -37.30 40.44
C LEU A 265 19.63 -36.32 40.35
N LEU A 266 19.46 -35.10 40.89
CA LEU A 266 20.49 -34.05 40.86
C LEU A 266 21.69 -34.39 41.75
N ASP A 267 21.45 -34.89 42.96
CA ASP A 267 22.52 -35.27 43.91
C ASP A 267 23.33 -36.48 43.41
N ASP A 268 22.66 -37.48 42.82
CA ASP A 268 23.29 -38.68 42.26
C ASP A 268 24.09 -38.40 40.97
N ILE A 269 23.59 -37.52 40.09
CA ILE A 269 24.25 -37.20 38.81
C ILE A 269 25.44 -36.23 39.01
N ALA A 270 25.38 -35.31 39.98
CA ALA A 270 26.45 -34.36 40.26
C ALA A 270 27.87 -34.99 40.41
N PRO A 271 28.10 -36.06 41.21
CA PRO A 271 29.40 -36.72 41.31
C PRO A 271 29.81 -37.44 40.02
N LEU A 272 28.85 -38.00 39.26
CA LEU A 272 29.11 -38.66 37.98
C LEU A 272 29.60 -37.64 36.93
N ILE A 273 28.92 -36.50 36.79
CA ILE A 273 29.38 -35.37 35.95
C ILE A 273 30.78 -34.92 36.40
N LYS A 274 30.99 -34.73 37.71
CA LYS A 274 32.27 -34.27 38.25
C LYS A 274 33.45 -35.20 37.92
N LYS A 275 33.20 -36.52 37.85
CA LYS A 275 34.18 -37.55 37.51
C LYS A 275 34.47 -37.61 36.01
N SER A 276 33.46 -37.38 35.16
CA SER A 276 33.56 -37.54 33.71
C SER A 276 33.98 -36.29 32.93
N ILE A 277 33.88 -35.09 33.51
CA ILE A 277 34.33 -33.85 32.82
C ILE A 277 35.87 -33.71 32.79
N PRO A 278 36.47 -33.29 31.65
CA PRO A 278 37.92 -33.06 31.59
C PRO A 278 38.43 -31.91 32.49
N SER A 279 37.61 -30.88 32.70
CA SER A 279 37.83 -29.83 33.69
C SER A 279 36.58 -28.96 33.89
N LEU A 280 36.52 -28.22 34.99
CA LEU A 280 35.46 -27.24 35.25
C LEU A 280 35.38 -26.16 34.15
N ASN A 281 36.52 -25.71 33.62
CA ASN A 281 36.55 -24.73 32.53
C ASN A 281 36.05 -25.32 31.20
N HIS A 282 36.26 -26.63 30.96
CA HIS A 282 35.71 -27.31 29.80
C HIS A 282 34.18 -27.38 29.88
N LEU A 283 33.62 -27.78 31.03
CA LEU A 283 32.16 -27.76 31.27
C LEU A 283 31.59 -26.34 31.11
N LYS A 284 32.19 -25.33 31.75
CA LYS A 284 31.77 -23.92 31.60
C LYS A 284 31.82 -23.44 30.15
N THR A 285 32.80 -23.88 29.36
CA THR A 285 32.92 -23.52 27.93
C THR A 285 31.86 -24.22 27.10
N TYR A 286 31.54 -25.48 27.39
CA TYR A 286 30.46 -26.23 26.76
C TYR A 286 29.10 -25.58 27.05
N LEU A 287 28.77 -25.33 28.33
CA LEU A 287 27.53 -24.68 28.73
C LEU A 287 27.37 -23.29 28.09
N ARG A 288 28.44 -22.48 27.99
CA ARG A 288 28.44 -21.18 27.29
C ARG A 288 28.20 -21.25 25.78
N ARG A 289 28.35 -22.43 25.17
CA ARG A 289 28.04 -22.69 23.75
C ARG A 289 26.62 -23.21 23.57
N CYS A 290 26.18 -24.13 24.43
CA CYS A 290 24.80 -24.64 24.45
C CYS A 290 23.78 -23.59 24.87
N ARG A 291 24.17 -22.69 25.79
CA ARG A 291 23.32 -21.69 26.44
C ARG A 291 24.07 -20.35 26.58
N PRO A 292 24.14 -19.54 25.50
CA PRO A 292 24.78 -18.22 25.52
C PRO A 292 24.34 -17.30 26.67
N GLU A 293 23.08 -17.37 27.06
CA GLU A 293 22.42 -16.67 28.16
C GLU A 293 23.09 -16.93 29.52
N LEU A 294 23.70 -18.10 29.74
CA LEU A 294 24.39 -18.44 30.99
C LEU A 294 25.80 -17.82 31.10
N LYS A 295 26.32 -17.17 30.04
CA LYS A 295 27.66 -16.54 30.05
C LYS A 295 27.92 -15.63 31.27
N PRO A 296 26.99 -14.77 31.75
CA PRO A 296 27.23 -13.90 32.90
C PRO A 296 27.28 -14.68 34.22
N ARG A 297 26.35 -15.63 34.43
CA ARG A 297 26.27 -16.50 35.63
C ARG A 297 27.51 -17.38 35.74
N LEU A 298 27.85 -18.08 34.65
CA LEU A 298 29.02 -18.94 34.57
C LEU A 298 30.36 -18.17 34.67
N LYS A 299 30.42 -16.89 34.28
CA LYS A 299 31.64 -16.07 34.49
C LYS A 299 31.98 -15.90 35.97
N LYS A 300 30.97 -15.85 36.85
CA LYS A 300 31.13 -15.73 38.32
C LYS A 300 31.28 -17.09 39.03
N ALA A 301 30.81 -18.19 38.43
CA ALA A 301 30.84 -19.53 39.02
C ALA A 301 32.24 -20.16 39.02
N ASN A 302 32.98 -20.05 40.14
CA ASN A 302 34.39 -20.48 40.25
C ASN A 302 34.60 -21.86 40.91
N ARG A 303 33.53 -22.55 41.32
CA ARG A 303 33.57 -23.90 41.92
C ARG A 303 32.56 -24.81 41.23
N PHE A 304 32.83 -26.12 41.22
CA PHE A 304 31.93 -27.10 40.60
C PHE A 304 30.50 -27.01 41.17
N LYS A 305 30.36 -26.87 42.49
CA LYS A 305 29.05 -26.67 43.14
C LYS A 305 28.27 -25.50 42.54
N VAL A 306 28.91 -24.34 42.36
CA VAL A 306 28.27 -23.12 41.80
C VAL A 306 27.95 -23.27 40.31
N VAL A 307 28.59 -24.20 39.60
CA VAL A 307 28.20 -24.55 38.22
C VAL A 307 27.03 -25.54 38.20
N MET A 308 26.96 -26.48 39.16
CA MET A 308 25.78 -27.34 39.35
C MET A 308 24.56 -26.53 39.79
N GLU A 309 24.69 -25.60 40.75
CA GLU A 309 23.62 -24.66 41.14
C GLU A 309 23.08 -23.87 39.92
N VAL A 310 23.94 -23.52 38.95
CA VAL A 310 23.49 -22.90 37.68
C VAL A 310 22.79 -23.89 36.75
N ILE A 311 23.16 -25.16 36.72
CA ILE A 311 22.46 -26.20 35.92
C ILE A 311 21.10 -26.54 36.56
N GLU A 312 21.06 -26.67 37.89
CA GLU A 312 19.87 -26.91 38.71
C GLU A 312 18.79 -25.84 38.49
N ASP A 313 19.18 -24.55 38.51
CA ASP A 313 18.27 -23.43 38.26
C ASP A 313 17.67 -23.41 36.83
N GLU A 314 18.33 -24.01 35.85
CA GLU A 314 17.81 -24.10 34.48
C GLU A 314 16.88 -25.31 34.28
N CYS A 315 16.97 -26.33 35.13
CA CYS A 315 16.06 -27.47 35.14
C CYS A 315 14.76 -27.16 35.90
N SER A 316 13.66 -27.76 35.47
CA SER A 316 12.35 -27.67 36.14
C SER A 316 11.88 -29.06 36.59
N ILE A 317 10.66 -29.17 37.13
CA ILE A 317 10.05 -30.49 37.39
C ILE A 317 9.71 -31.19 36.06
N THR A 318 9.44 -30.41 35.01
CA THR A 318 8.99 -30.92 33.70
C THR A 318 10.07 -30.94 32.62
N ASN A 319 11.25 -30.36 32.88
CA ASN A 319 12.33 -30.21 31.91
C ASN A 319 13.72 -30.48 32.53
N VAL A 320 14.37 -31.54 32.07
CA VAL A 320 15.74 -31.94 32.45
C VAL A 320 16.70 -31.99 31.25
N ALA A 321 16.31 -31.42 30.10
CA ALA A 321 17.05 -31.55 28.83
C ALA A 321 18.50 -31.04 28.89
N LEU A 322 18.82 -30.09 29.78
CA LEU A 322 20.19 -29.63 30.00
C LEU A 322 21.08 -30.70 30.64
N LEU A 323 20.55 -31.47 31.61
CA LEU A 323 21.26 -32.60 32.22
C LEU A 323 21.50 -33.70 31.18
N GLU A 324 20.47 -34.05 30.41
CA GLU A 324 20.57 -35.03 29.33
C GLU A 324 21.62 -34.63 28.29
N THR A 325 21.63 -33.35 27.88
CA THR A 325 22.64 -32.78 26.97
C THR A 325 24.07 -32.92 27.54
N ILE A 326 24.27 -32.74 28.84
CA ILE A 326 25.57 -32.90 29.51
C ILE A 326 25.96 -34.39 29.59
N VAL A 327 25.03 -35.25 30.04
CA VAL A 327 25.22 -36.70 30.17
C VAL A 327 25.60 -37.34 28.83
N ASN A 328 24.87 -37.01 27.77
CA ASN A 328 25.16 -37.46 26.40
C ASN A 328 26.52 -36.93 25.92
N LYS A 329 26.87 -35.68 26.22
CA LYS A 329 28.14 -35.07 25.80
C LYS A 329 29.38 -35.77 26.39
N TYR A 330 29.28 -36.27 27.61
CA TYR A 330 30.36 -36.95 28.33
C TYR A 330 30.16 -38.47 28.43
N SER A 331 29.17 -39.02 27.70
CA SER A 331 28.86 -40.45 27.63
C SER A 331 28.73 -41.13 29.00
N ILE A 332 28.01 -40.48 29.92
CA ILE A 332 27.84 -40.93 31.31
C ILE A 332 26.69 -41.94 31.39
N GLN A 333 26.94 -43.19 31.02
CA GLN A 333 25.90 -44.22 30.86
C GLN A 333 25.01 -44.37 32.11
N ASP A 334 25.60 -44.50 33.30
CA ASP A 334 24.87 -44.64 34.58
C ASP A 334 23.89 -43.46 34.83
N ALA A 335 24.22 -42.25 34.37
CA ALA A 335 23.37 -41.07 34.51
C ALA A 335 22.27 -40.99 33.43
N GLY A 336 22.43 -41.69 32.29
CA GLY A 336 21.41 -41.79 31.26
C GLY A 336 20.21 -42.61 31.74
N ASP A 337 20.48 -43.77 32.35
CA ASP A 337 19.44 -44.63 32.93
C ASP A 337 18.68 -43.93 34.07
N MET A 338 19.37 -43.11 34.88
CA MET A 338 18.76 -42.28 35.92
C MET A 338 17.81 -41.21 35.34
N ILE A 339 18.20 -40.53 34.26
CA ILE A 339 17.33 -39.55 33.58
C ILE A 339 16.10 -40.24 32.98
N LEU A 340 16.26 -41.41 32.35
CA LEU A 340 15.16 -42.18 31.77
C LEU A 340 14.16 -42.67 32.84
N ALA A 341 14.65 -43.12 34.00
CA ALA A 341 13.81 -43.48 35.13
C ALA A 341 13.02 -42.28 35.68
N TYR A 342 13.66 -41.11 35.77
CA TYR A 342 12.98 -39.87 36.14
C TYR A 342 11.92 -39.44 35.11
N GLN A 343 12.24 -39.50 33.81
CA GLN A 343 11.29 -39.20 32.73
C GLN A 343 10.06 -40.13 32.79
N THR A 344 10.26 -41.42 33.06
CA THR A 344 9.17 -42.41 33.23
C THR A 344 8.23 -42.03 34.38
N HIS A 345 8.78 -41.64 35.55
CA HIS A 345 7.97 -41.16 36.68
C HIS A 345 7.33 -39.78 36.43
N LEU A 346 7.97 -38.94 35.62
CA LEU A 346 7.44 -37.63 35.22
C LEU A 346 6.23 -37.79 34.29
N ASP A 347 6.23 -38.77 33.39
CA ASP A 347 5.09 -39.03 32.51
C ASP A 347 3.89 -39.61 33.29
N GLU A 348 4.11 -40.56 34.21
CA GLU A 348 3.09 -41.00 35.19
C GLU A 348 2.53 -39.81 36.01
N PHE A 349 3.38 -38.83 36.32
CA PHE A 349 2.99 -37.62 37.04
C PHE A 349 2.18 -36.65 36.17
N CYS A 350 2.41 -36.57 34.85
CA CYS A 350 1.71 -35.67 33.95
C CYS A 350 0.29 -36.13 33.57
N GLU A 351 0.00 -37.42 33.71
CA GLU A 351 -1.38 -37.96 33.58
C GLU A 351 -2.33 -37.55 34.73
N ASN A 352 -1.83 -36.85 35.75
CA ASN A 352 -2.70 -36.27 36.76
C ASN A 352 -3.50 -35.07 36.21
N LYS A 353 -4.71 -34.89 36.73
CA LYS A 353 -5.65 -33.85 36.30
C LYS A 353 -5.14 -32.43 36.57
N LEU A 354 -5.52 -31.46 35.73
CA LEU A 354 -5.10 -30.07 35.85
C LEU A 354 -5.52 -29.40 37.17
N THR A 355 -6.59 -29.88 37.83
CA THR A 355 -6.93 -29.48 39.22
C THR A 355 -5.82 -29.69 40.25
N MET A 356 -4.84 -30.58 39.99
CA MET A 356 -3.69 -30.73 40.89
C MET A 356 -2.62 -29.63 40.71
N PHE A 357 -2.63 -28.95 39.57
CA PHE A 357 -1.60 -28.02 39.11
C PHE A 357 -2.05 -26.55 39.10
N CYS A 358 -3.35 -26.30 39.26
CA CYS A 358 -3.89 -24.94 39.36
C CYS A 358 -3.27 -24.20 40.56
N ASP A 359 -2.92 -22.93 40.34
CA ASP A 359 -2.27 -22.01 41.27
C ASP A 359 -0.93 -22.51 41.86
N ARG A 360 -0.26 -23.44 41.18
CA ARG A 360 1.11 -23.87 41.49
C ARG A 360 2.13 -23.34 40.49
N GLU A 361 3.29 -22.94 41.00
CA GLU A 361 4.48 -22.70 40.18
C GLU A 361 5.20 -24.03 39.90
N LEU A 362 5.31 -24.41 38.63
CA LEU A 362 6.01 -25.63 38.19
C LEU A 362 7.53 -25.44 38.03
N LYS A 363 8.00 -24.19 38.03
CA LYS A 363 9.42 -23.79 38.06
C LYS A 363 9.58 -22.60 39.00
N LYS A 364 10.61 -22.65 39.84
CA LYS A 364 11.01 -21.51 40.69
C LYS A 364 11.71 -20.49 39.79
N LEU A 365 11.08 -19.33 39.59
CA LEU A 365 11.58 -18.31 38.66
C LEU A 365 12.93 -17.74 39.14
N SER A 366 13.97 -17.86 38.29
CA SER A 366 15.27 -17.23 38.52
C SER A 366 15.23 -15.74 38.13
N SER A 367 16.20 -14.95 38.60
CA SER A 367 16.21 -13.49 38.48
C SER A 367 16.48 -12.93 37.06
N SER A 368 16.39 -13.76 36.02
CA SER A 368 16.60 -13.41 34.61
C SER A 368 15.30 -13.24 33.79
N LEU A 369 14.19 -12.86 34.44
CA LEU A 369 12.93 -12.53 33.74
C LEU A 369 13.07 -11.43 32.67
N LEU A 370 14.12 -10.60 32.72
CA LEU A 370 14.43 -9.58 31.72
C LEU A 370 14.83 -10.15 30.32
N THR A 371 14.95 -11.47 30.16
CA THR A 371 15.32 -12.12 28.88
C THR A 371 14.28 -13.11 28.35
N CYS A 372 13.16 -13.30 29.06
CA CYS A 372 12.10 -14.23 28.68
C CYS A 372 10.77 -13.49 28.56
N GLU A 373 10.01 -13.83 27.54
CA GLU A 373 8.71 -13.25 27.24
C GLU A 373 7.59 -14.17 27.73
N THR A 374 6.45 -13.59 28.08
CA THR A 374 5.28 -14.34 28.57
C THR A 374 4.45 -14.85 27.40
N ILE A 375 4.04 -16.11 27.47
CA ILE A 375 3.11 -16.75 26.54
C ILE A 375 1.87 -17.13 27.34
N LYS A 376 0.69 -16.71 26.87
CA LYS A 376 -0.58 -16.89 27.57
C LYS A 376 -1.60 -17.56 26.64
N PHE A 377 -1.99 -18.78 26.98
CA PHE A 377 -3.14 -19.45 26.39
C PHE A 377 -4.35 -19.26 27.30
N VAL A 378 -5.51 -18.97 26.72
CA VAL A 378 -6.82 -18.99 27.36
C VAL A 378 -7.64 -20.09 26.65
N LEU A 379 -8.08 -21.09 27.40
CA LEU A 379 -8.67 -22.33 26.87
C LEU A 379 -10.05 -22.59 27.47
N ASP A 380 -11.00 -23.04 26.65
CA ASP A 380 -12.33 -23.52 27.08
C ASP A 380 -12.24 -24.94 27.67
N TRP A 381 -11.33 -25.14 28.62
CA TRP A 381 -11.07 -26.41 29.25
C TRP A 381 -11.58 -26.42 30.69
N LYS A 382 -12.08 -27.57 31.14
CA LYS A 382 -12.36 -27.80 32.56
C LYS A 382 -11.16 -28.49 33.21
N PRO A 383 -10.59 -27.94 34.31
CA PRO A 383 -9.41 -28.53 34.96
C PRO A 383 -9.63 -29.97 35.46
N SER A 384 -10.88 -30.35 35.68
CA SER A 384 -11.31 -31.68 36.15
C SER A 384 -11.37 -32.73 35.04
N GLU A 385 -11.27 -32.35 33.77
CA GLU A 385 -11.46 -33.23 32.59
C GLU A 385 -10.18 -33.41 31.77
N ARG A 386 -9.17 -32.55 31.96
CA ARG A 386 -7.87 -32.55 31.24
C ARG A 386 -6.69 -32.84 32.17
N SER A 387 -5.56 -33.28 31.60
CA SER A 387 -4.29 -33.58 32.29
C SER A 387 -3.16 -32.61 31.90
N LEU A 388 -2.01 -32.69 32.57
CA LEU A 388 -0.82 -31.93 32.17
C LEU A 388 -0.24 -32.43 30.83
N SER A 389 -0.49 -33.69 30.48
CA SER A 389 -0.19 -34.24 29.15
C SER A 389 -0.98 -33.58 28.02
N ASP A 390 -2.25 -33.16 28.25
CA ASP A 390 -3.00 -32.36 27.28
C ASP A 390 -2.31 -31.01 27.00
N ILE A 391 -1.79 -30.33 28.04
CA ILE A 391 -1.04 -29.07 27.87
C ILE A 391 0.27 -29.32 27.13
N ARG A 392 0.98 -30.42 27.40
CA ARG A 392 2.17 -30.81 26.64
C ARG A 392 1.86 -31.06 25.16
N ALA A 393 0.72 -31.69 24.84
CA ALA A 393 0.26 -31.87 23.48
C ALA A 393 -0.08 -30.52 22.80
N LEU A 394 -0.79 -29.62 23.50
CA LEU A 394 -1.09 -28.26 23.03
C LEU A 394 0.18 -27.48 22.69
N LEU A 395 1.20 -27.52 23.56
CA LEU A 395 2.48 -26.84 23.31
C LEU A 395 3.28 -27.48 22.16
N ARG A 396 3.18 -28.79 21.96
CA ARG A 396 3.77 -29.47 20.80
C ARG A 396 3.12 -29.05 19.48
N VAL A 397 1.79 -28.93 19.45
CA VAL A 397 1.06 -28.44 18.26
C VAL A 397 1.37 -26.96 18.02
N ALA A 398 1.37 -26.13 19.06
CA ALA A 398 1.66 -24.70 18.94
C ALA A 398 3.10 -24.40 18.50
N PHE A 399 4.08 -25.21 18.92
CA PHE A 399 5.49 -24.82 18.88
C PHE A 399 6.50 -25.90 18.47
N GLN A 400 6.08 -27.11 18.06
CA GLN A 400 6.96 -28.15 17.48
C GLN A 400 8.25 -28.42 18.28
N ASP A 401 8.10 -28.86 19.54
CA ASP A 401 9.17 -29.16 20.51
C ASP A 401 10.15 -28.00 20.85
N ASN A 402 9.78 -26.75 20.53
CA ASN A 402 10.50 -25.58 21.06
C ASN A 402 10.42 -25.47 22.60
N GLN A 403 11.38 -24.76 23.17
CA GLN A 403 11.65 -24.70 24.62
C GLN A 403 10.71 -23.75 25.37
N VAL A 404 9.42 -24.06 25.33
CA VAL A 404 8.37 -23.31 26.03
C VAL A 404 8.03 -24.02 27.34
N GLU A 405 8.31 -23.36 28.46
CA GLU A 405 8.09 -23.95 29.78
C GLU A 405 6.78 -23.47 30.40
N VAL A 406 5.89 -24.40 30.77
CA VAL A 406 4.71 -24.11 31.60
C VAL A 406 5.18 -23.75 33.00
N VAL A 407 4.77 -22.58 33.50
CA VAL A 407 5.12 -22.15 34.87
C VAL A 407 3.89 -22.03 35.74
N VAL A 408 2.77 -21.49 35.24
CA VAL A 408 1.54 -21.28 36.03
C VAL A 408 0.31 -21.70 35.22
N ILE A 409 -0.58 -22.43 35.87
CA ILE A 409 -1.94 -22.73 35.38
C ILE A 409 -2.90 -22.09 36.36
N LYS A 410 -3.85 -21.28 35.89
CA LYS A 410 -4.88 -20.62 36.73
C LYS A 410 -6.28 -21.08 36.35
N GLU A 411 -7.11 -21.28 37.36
CA GLU A 411 -8.52 -21.64 37.24
C GLU A 411 -9.41 -20.39 37.27
N GLY A 412 -10.52 -20.44 36.53
CA GLY A 412 -11.50 -19.37 36.37
C GLY A 412 -12.66 -19.89 35.52
N ASN A 413 -13.35 -19.01 34.77
CA ASN A 413 -14.35 -19.44 33.77
C ASN A 413 -13.73 -20.18 32.57
N SER A 414 -12.40 -20.13 32.45
CA SER A 414 -11.56 -20.74 31.40
C SER A 414 -10.20 -21.07 32.01
N ILE A 415 -9.46 -22.05 31.49
CA ILE A 415 -8.07 -22.30 31.94
C ILE A 415 -7.15 -21.26 31.32
N ILE A 416 -6.31 -20.63 32.15
CA ILE A 416 -5.21 -19.79 31.69
C ILE A 416 -3.89 -20.54 31.90
N VAL A 417 -3.23 -20.92 30.81
CA VAL A 417 -1.88 -21.50 30.85
C VAL A 417 -0.86 -20.40 30.55
N THR A 418 0.01 -20.12 31.52
CA THR A 418 1.10 -19.14 31.38
C THR A 418 2.42 -19.86 31.27
N CYS A 419 3.05 -19.71 30.09
CA CYS A 419 4.36 -20.23 29.77
C CYS A 419 5.36 -19.09 29.57
N TYR A 420 6.64 -19.44 29.56
CA TYR A 420 7.71 -18.49 29.24
C TYR A 420 8.65 -19.09 28.18
N ALA A 421 9.16 -18.22 27.32
CA ALA A 421 10.19 -18.57 26.34
C ALA A 421 11.26 -17.48 26.26
N PRO A 422 12.53 -17.81 25.99
CA PRO A 422 13.56 -16.82 25.71
C PRO A 422 13.17 -15.92 24.52
N HIS A 423 13.45 -14.62 24.62
CA HIS A 423 13.07 -13.63 23.60
C HIS A 423 13.60 -13.99 22.19
N TYR A 424 14.76 -14.66 22.08
CA TYR A 424 15.32 -15.07 20.78
C TYR A 424 14.51 -16.15 20.04
N LEU A 425 13.54 -16.80 20.69
CA LEU A 425 12.62 -17.74 20.03
C LEU A 425 11.32 -17.06 19.55
N MET A 426 11.09 -15.79 19.89
CA MET A 426 9.79 -15.12 19.72
C MET A 426 9.27 -15.17 18.28
N GLU A 427 10.10 -14.86 17.28
CA GLU A 427 9.71 -14.90 15.87
C GLU A 427 9.32 -16.32 15.43
N SER A 428 10.11 -17.33 15.80
CA SER A 428 9.80 -18.73 15.49
C SER A 428 8.49 -19.17 16.13
N LEU A 429 8.28 -18.84 17.40
CA LEU A 429 7.07 -19.19 18.15
C LEU A 429 5.83 -18.49 17.60
N LEU A 430 5.94 -17.24 17.17
CA LEU A 430 4.85 -16.49 16.53
C LEU A 430 4.46 -17.07 15.17
N VAL A 431 5.43 -17.46 14.34
CA VAL A 431 5.15 -18.08 13.04
C VAL A 431 4.51 -19.45 13.24
N THR A 432 5.12 -20.35 14.03
CA THR A 432 4.56 -21.69 14.27
C THR A 432 3.18 -21.64 14.91
N ALA A 433 2.92 -20.71 15.85
CA ALA A 433 1.60 -20.57 16.46
C ALA A 433 0.53 -20.01 15.50
N ARG A 434 0.90 -19.17 14.53
CA ARG A 434 -0.01 -18.68 13.48
C ARG A 434 -0.37 -19.79 12.51
N ASP A 435 0.63 -20.51 12.01
CA ASP A 435 0.43 -21.60 11.03
C ASP A 435 -0.42 -22.75 11.59
N ASN A 436 -0.40 -22.96 12.91
CA ASN A 436 -1.17 -23.99 13.60
C ASN A 436 -2.44 -23.43 14.31
N VAL A 437 -2.81 -22.17 14.09
CA VAL A 437 -3.87 -21.50 14.89
C VAL A 437 -5.23 -22.21 14.80
N ASP A 438 -5.58 -22.76 13.64
CA ASP A 438 -6.85 -23.46 13.43
C ASP A 438 -6.90 -24.80 14.18
N MET A 439 -5.79 -25.56 14.19
CA MET A 439 -5.67 -26.75 15.03
C MET A 439 -5.75 -26.39 16.53
N LEU A 440 -5.21 -25.24 16.94
CA LEU A 440 -5.34 -24.77 18.32
C LEU A 440 -6.79 -24.39 18.68
N LYS A 441 -7.58 -23.82 17.75
CA LYS A 441 -9.02 -23.59 17.93
C LYS A 441 -9.77 -24.91 18.13
N GLU A 442 -9.49 -25.94 17.32
CA GLU A 442 -10.07 -27.29 17.51
C GLU A 442 -9.69 -27.88 18.88
N MET A 443 -8.49 -27.57 19.38
CA MET A 443 -8.07 -27.92 20.74
C MET A 443 -8.72 -27.06 21.84
N GLY A 444 -9.61 -26.10 21.52
CA GLY A 444 -10.36 -25.29 22.49
C GLY A 444 -9.70 -23.97 22.87
N LEU A 445 -8.89 -23.37 21.98
CA LEU A 445 -8.27 -22.06 22.19
C LEU A 445 -9.29 -20.91 22.04
N ILE A 446 -9.44 -20.11 23.11
CA ILE A 446 -10.20 -18.84 23.10
C ILE A 446 -9.27 -17.68 22.72
N SER A 447 -8.07 -17.63 23.29
CA SER A 447 -7.07 -16.59 22.99
C SER A 447 -5.64 -17.09 23.22
N LEU A 448 -4.73 -16.66 22.34
CA LEU A 448 -3.28 -16.86 22.46
C LEU A 448 -2.56 -15.51 22.36
N THR A 449 -1.82 -15.17 23.40
CA THR A 449 -0.87 -14.04 23.42
C THR A 449 0.56 -14.57 23.53
N ILE A 450 1.49 -14.04 22.74
CA ILE A 450 2.91 -14.36 22.79
C ILE A 450 3.70 -13.04 22.88
N GLY A 451 4.34 -12.79 24.02
CA GLY A 451 4.85 -11.46 24.37
C GLY A 451 3.71 -10.44 24.43
N TYR A 452 3.85 -9.36 23.66
CA TYR A 452 2.81 -8.34 23.48
C TYR A 452 1.87 -8.60 22.28
N TYR A 453 2.07 -9.69 21.54
CA TYR A 453 1.28 -10.00 20.33
C TYR A 453 0.14 -10.95 20.64
N THR A 454 -1.10 -10.51 20.38
CA THR A 454 -2.24 -11.41 20.26
C THR A 454 -2.13 -12.15 18.93
N VAL A 455 -1.92 -13.47 18.98
CA VAL A 455 -1.96 -14.36 17.82
C VAL A 455 -3.41 -14.67 17.45
N TYR A 456 -4.27 -14.83 18.46
CA TYR A 456 -5.69 -15.06 18.32
C TYR A 456 -6.44 -14.56 19.56
N ASP A 457 -7.63 -14.01 19.38
CA ASP A 457 -8.56 -13.66 20.46
C ASP A 457 -9.99 -13.64 19.88
N GLU A 458 -10.82 -14.59 20.33
CA GLU A 458 -12.21 -14.71 19.87
C GLU A 458 -13.09 -13.52 20.28
N HIS A 459 -12.69 -12.76 21.31
CA HIS A 459 -13.46 -11.64 21.86
C HIS A 459 -13.03 -10.27 21.29
N ALA A 460 -12.01 -10.23 20.42
CA ALA A 460 -11.52 -8.99 19.81
C ALA A 460 -12.27 -8.57 18.53
N ILE A 461 -13.20 -9.39 18.04
CA ILE A 461 -13.97 -9.16 16.81
C ILE A 461 -15.40 -8.74 17.17
N ASP A 462 -15.82 -7.58 16.65
CA ASP A 462 -17.17 -7.02 16.87
C ASP A 462 -18.27 -8.01 16.44
N GLU A 463 -19.38 -8.06 17.17
CA GLU A 463 -20.53 -8.92 16.86
C GLU A 463 -21.16 -8.59 15.50
N GLU A 464 -21.08 -7.34 15.03
CA GLU A 464 -21.46 -7.01 13.64
C GLU A 464 -20.54 -7.69 12.62
N VAL A 465 -19.23 -7.73 12.88
CA VAL A 465 -18.25 -8.41 12.02
C VAL A 465 -18.42 -9.94 12.10
N LYS A 466 -18.72 -10.49 13.27
CA LYS A 466 -19.04 -11.92 13.47
C LYS A 466 -20.33 -12.31 12.73
N SER A 467 -21.34 -11.43 12.70
CA SER A 467 -22.56 -11.58 11.89
C SER A 467 -22.29 -11.52 10.38
N LEU A 468 -21.40 -10.63 9.94
CA LEU A 468 -21.01 -10.48 8.55
C LEU A 468 -20.16 -11.65 8.03
N MET A 469 -19.21 -12.16 8.82
CA MET A 469 -18.45 -13.38 8.49
C MET A 469 -19.39 -14.58 8.30
N LYS A 470 -20.35 -14.77 9.21
CA LYS A 470 -21.30 -15.89 9.12
C LYS A 470 -22.23 -15.79 7.90
N LYS A 471 -22.58 -14.57 7.46
CA LYS A 471 -23.28 -14.35 6.18
C LYS A 471 -22.38 -14.63 4.98
N LEU A 472 -21.09 -14.29 5.07
CA LEU A 472 -20.12 -14.56 4.02
C LEU A 472 -19.92 -16.07 3.82
N GLU A 473 -19.72 -16.85 4.89
CA GLU A 473 -19.62 -18.31 4.84
C GLU A 473 -20.86 -18.97 4.20
N MET A 474 -22.06 -18.49 4.52
CA MET A 474 -23.29 -18.98 3.87
C MET A 474 -23.30 -18.69 2.36
N VAL A 475 -22.90 -17.48 1.94
CA VAL A 475 -22.81 -17.10 0.53
C VAL A 475 -21.72 -17.86 -0.21
N GLU A 476 -20.60 -18.21 0.46
CA GLU A 476 -19.55 -19.04 -0.14
C GLU A 476 -19.99 -20.50 -0.30
N SER A 477 -20.75 -21.05 0.65
CA SER A 477 -21.39 -22.37 0.49
C SER A 477 -22.39 -22.38 -0.67
N GLU A 478 -23.28 -21.39 -0.76
CA GLU A 478 -24.25 -21.26 -1.86
C GLU A 478 -23.55 -21.09 -3.22
N ARG A 479 -22.43 -20.36 -3.27
CA ARG A 479 -21.59 -20.22 -4.46
C ARG A 479 -21.01 -21.56 -4.90
N ASP A 480 -20.52 -22.37 -3.97
CA ASP A 480 -19.84 -23.63 -4.28
C ASP A 480 -20.85 -24.72 -4.71
N ASP A 481 -22.05 -24.76 -4.12
CA ASP A 481 -23.18 -25.57 -4.61
C ASP A 481 -23.57 -25.19 -6.05
N LEU A 482 -23.69 -23.89 -6.33
CA LEU A 482 -23.97 -23.37 -7.68
C LEU A 482 -22.84 -23.65 -8.68
N LEU A 483 -21.57 -23.69 -8.24
CA LEU A 483 -20.45 -24.08 -9.09
C LEU A 483 -20.53 -25.56 -9.47
N GLU A 484 -20.93 -26.45 -8.55
CA GLU A 484 -21.12 -27.87 -8.87
C GLU A 484 -22.34 -28.11 -9.78
N GLU A 485 -23.45 -27.38 -9.59
CA GLU A 485 -24.58 -27.42 -10.52
C GLU A 485 -24.20 -26.94 -11.93
N ASN A 486 -23.45 -25.82 -12.03
CA ASN A 486 -22.93 -25.33 -13.30
C ASN A 486 -21.97 -26.35 -13.97
N ALA A 487 -21.18 -27.10 -13.21
CA ALA A 487 -20.34 -28.16 -13.76
C ALA A 487 -21.16 -29.32 -14.37
N LYS A 488 -22.26 -29.72 -13.70
CA LYS A 488 -23.21 -30.74 -14.20
C LYS A 488 -23.94 -30.27 -15.46
N LEU A 489 -24.40 -29.01 -15.47
CA LEU A 489 -25.00 -28.38 -16.65
C LEU A 489 -23.99 -28.29 -17.82
N LYS A 490 -22.72 -27.96 -17.54
CA LYS A 490 -21.67 -27.87 -18.57
C LYS A 490 -21.40 -29.23 -19.24
N GLY A 491 -21.28 -30.32 -18.47
CA GLY A 491 -21.16 -31.67 -19.04
C GLY A 491 -22.37 -32.09 -19.89
N THR A 492 -23.58 -31.64 -19.51
CA THR A 492 -24.81 -31.87 -20.29
C THR A 492 -24.78 -31.09 -21.61
N ILE A 493 -24.33 -29.82 -21.59
CA ILE A 493 -24.16 -28.98 -22.77
C ILE A 493 -23.12 -29.59 -23.73
N ASP A 494 -21.97 -30.03 -23.21
CA ASP A 494 -20.90 -30.62 -24.04
C ASP A 494 -21.36 -31.93 -24.73
N THR A 495 -22.23 -32.70 -24.06
CA THR A 495 -22.86 -33.89 -24.64
C THR A 495 -23.82 -33.51 -25.78
N LEU A 496 -24.69 -32.52 -25.55
CA LEU A 496 -25.63 -32.02 -26.57
C LEU A 496 -24.92 -31.36 -27.76
N GLU A 497 -23.79 -30.67 -27.54
CA GLU A 497 -22.96 -30.10 -28.62
C GLU A 497 -22.32 -31.20 -29.46
N SER A 498 -21.85 -32.29 -28.84
CA SER A 498 -21.34 -33.48 -29.55
C SER A 498 -22.41 -34.13 -30.45
N GLU A 499 -23.60 -34.39 -29.91
CA GLU A 499 -24.74 -34.96 -30.66
C GLU A 499 -25.20 -34.03 -31.80
N LYS A 500 -25.22 -32.72 -31.56
CA LYS A 500 -25.54 -31.70 -32.56
C LYS A 500 -24.50 -31.65 -33.67
N GLU A 501 -23.21 -31.72 -33.37
CA GLU A 501 -22.14 -31.69 -34.37
C GLU A 501 -22.06 -33.00 -35.16
N GLU A 502 -22.36 -34.16 -34.57
CA GLU A 502 -22.52 -35.42 -35.32
C GLU A 502 -23.74 -35.36 -36.25
N SER A 503 -24.86 -34.83 -35.77
CA SER A 503 -26.08 -34.62 -36.59
C SER A 503 -25.83 -33.64 -37.75
N LYS A 504 -25.10 -32.55 -37.49
CA LYS A 504 -24.66 -31.57 -38.50
C LYS A 504 -23.71 -32.19 -39.52
N LYS A 505 -22.79 -33.06 -39.12
CA LYS A 505 -21.92 -33.81 -40.05
C LYS A 505 -22.73 -34.76 -40.94
N LYS A 506 -23.71 -35.48 -40.38
CA LYS A 506 -24.64 -36.34 -41.15
C LYS A 506 -25.44 -35.51 -42.16
N MET A 507 -26.01 -34.38 -41.74
CA MET A 507 -26.80 -33.49 -42.60
C MET A 507 -25.95 -32.83 -43.70
N THR A 508 -24.77 -32.31 -43.36
CA THR A 508 -23.83 -31.73 -44.34
C THR A 508 -23.38 -32.77 -45.37
N LYS A 509 -23.16 -34.04 -44.96
CA LYS A 509 -22.78 -35.11 -45.89
C LYS A 509 -23.91 -35.48 -46.86
N ALA A 510 -25.16 -35.50 -46.39
CA ALA A 510 -26.33 -35.70 -47.26
C ALA A 510 -26.50 -34.54 -48.25
N MET A 511 -26.45 -33.30 -47.75
CA MET A 511 -26.60 -32.09 -48.55
C MET A 511 -25.47 -31.92 -49.58
N GLN A 512 -24.24 -32.36 -49.26
CA GLN A 512 -23.11 -32.37 -50.19
C GLN A 512 -23.30 -33.39 -51.32
N MET A 513 -23.81 -34.60 -51.02
CA MET A 513 -24.14 -35.60 -52.04
C MET A 513 -25.22 -35.08 -53.01
N GLU A 514 -26.20 -34.32 -52.51
CA GLU A 514 -27.26 -33.70 -53.30
C GLU A 514 -26.73 -32.52 -54.15
N ILE A 515 -25.84 -31.68 -53.58
CA ILE A 515 -25.13 -30.63 -54.33
C ILE A 515 -24.26 -31.22 -55.45
N ASP A 516 -23.57 -32.34 -55.23
CA ASP A 516 -22.72 -32.96 -56.25
C ASP A 516 -23.55 -33.67 -57.34
N HIS A 517 -24.73 -34.20 -57.00
CA HIS A 517 -25.74 -34.65 -57.97
C HIS A 517 -26.27 -33.49 -58.84
N LEU A 518 -26.50 -32.31 -58.24
CA LEU A 518 -26.95 -31.12 -58.97
C LEU A 518 -25.83 -30.52 -59.84
N ARG A 519 -24.58 -30.50 -59.35
CA ARG A 519 -23.41 -30.02 -60.09
C ARG A 519 -23.10 -30.87 -61.33
N SER A 520 -23.22 -32.20 -61.26
CA SER A 520 -23.02 -33.05 -62.44
C SER A 520 -24.09 -32.78 -63.53
N SER A 521 -25.29 -32.36 -63.13
CA SER A 521 -26.36 -31.97 -64.05
C SER A 521 -26.14 -30.57 -64.67
N LEU A 522 -25.50 -29.66 -63.93
CA LEU A 522 -25.29 -28.26 -64.31
C LEU A 522 -24.09 -28.00 -65.24
N GLN A 523 -23.13 -28.92 -65.36
CA GLN A 523 -21.96 -28.76 -66.23
C GLN A 523 -22.24 -28.82 -67.75
N SER A 524 -23.52 -28.83 -68.17
CA SER A 524 -23.93 -28.91 -69.57
C SER A 524 -24.25 -27.57 -70.26
N LYS A 525 -24.26 -26.42 -69.54
CA LYS A 525 -24.59 -25.11 -70.14
C LYS A 525 -23.81 -23.92 -69.56
N THR A 526 -23.03 -23.26 -70.44
CA THR A 526 -22.67 -21.81 -70.47
C THR A 526 -21.98 -21.19 -69.23
N GLY A 527 -21.07 -20.21 -69.34
CA GLY A 527 -20.54 -19.55 -70.54
C GLY A 527 -20.21 -18.05 -70.33
N LYS A 528 -19.01 -17.77 -69.77
CA LYS A 528 -18.22 -16.51 -69.80
C LYS A 528 -18.74 -15.18 -69.20
N ASP A 529 -17.76 -14.51 -68.57
CA ASP A 529 -17.55 -13.06 -68.34
C ASP A 529 -18.61 -12.32 -67.47
N GLN A 530 -18.28 -11.30 -66.65
CA GLN A 530 -17.25 -10.26 -66.84
C GLN A 530 -16.88 -9.52 -65.52
N SER A 531 -15.60 -9.11 -65.41
CA SER A 531 -15.02 -7.98 -64.64
C SER A 531 -15.72 -7.40 -63.38
N THR A 532 -15.06 -7.51 -62.22
CA THR A 532 -15.19 -6.56 -61.09
C THR A 532 -13.90 -5.76 -60.90
N GLN A 533 -14.04 -4.46 -60.63
CA GLN A 533 -12.92 -3.58 -60.29
C GLN A 533 -12.28 -4.01 -58.96
N TYR A 534 -10.96 -4.13 -58.94
CA TYR A 534 -10.19 -4.29 -57.71
C TYR A 534 -10.22 -2.98 -56.92
N MET A 535 -11.03 -2.92 -55.86
CA MET A 535 -10.76 -2.03 -54.72
C MET A 535 -9.60 -2.64 -53.93
N ASP A 536 -8.69 -1.80 -53.41
CA ASP A 536 -7.67 -2.25 -52.47
C ASP A 536 -8.36 -2.87 -51.24
N PRO A 537 -7.97 -4.07 -50.78
CA PRO A 537 -8.58 -4.68 -49.60
C PRO A 537 -8.39 -3.78 -48.37
N PRO A 538 -9.41 -3.66 -47.49
CA PRO A 538 -9.36 -2.74 -46.37
C PRO A 538 -8.19 -3.07 -45.44
N LYS A 539 -7.27 -2.11 -45.31
CA LYS A 539 -6.15 -2.17 -44.35
C LYS A 539 -6.68 -1.92 -42.93
N GLY A 540 -7.26 -2.94 -42.32
CA GLY A 540 -7.74 -2.89 -40.93
C GLY A 540 -9.10 -3.59 -40.74
N PRO A 541 -9.53 -3.75 -39.48
CA PRO A 541 -10.80 -4.37 -39.16
C PRO A 541 -11.99 -3.58 -39.71
N VAL A 542 -12.97 -4.32 -40.23
CA VAL A 542 -14.25 -3.76 -40.68
C VAL A 542 -15.22 -3.70 -39.50
N TYR A 543 -16.06 -2.67 -39.47
CA TYR A 543 -17.13 -2.48 -38.50
C TYR A 543 -18.48 -2.52 -39.21
N VAL A 544 -19.54 -2.78 -38.46
CA VAL A 544 -20.92 -2.87 -38.94
C VAL A 544 -21.78 -1.96 -38.08
N ALA A 545 -22.56 -1.08 -38.70
CA ALA A 545 -23.53 -0.25 -38.01
C ALA A 545 -24.63 -1.11 -37.36
N ILE A 546 -24.89 -0.94 -36.07
CA ILE A 546 -25.89 -1.75 -35.33
C ILE A 546 -27.29 -1.11 -35.31
N ARG A 547 -27.39 0.17 -35.66
CA ARG A 547 -28.60 0.98 -35.73
C ARG A 547 -28.53 1.95 -36.92
N ASP A 548 -29.68 2.49 -37.30
CA ASP A 548 -29.75 3.60 -38.25
C ASP A 548 -29.44 4.93 -37.53
N TRP A 549 -28.68 5.80 -38.17
CA TRP A 549 -28.37 7.15 -37.68
C TRP A 549 -28.35 8.16 -38.83
N GLU A 550 -29.02 9.29 -38.65
CA GLU A 550 -28.98 10.42 -39.57
C GLU A 550 -28.04 11.52 -39.05
N ALA A 551 -27.10 11.95 -39.90
CA ALA A 551 -26.16 13.01 -39.60
C ALA A 551 -26.86 14.33 -39.25
N ARG A 552 -26.56 14.88 -38.07
CA ARG A 552 -27.13 16.15 -37.59
C ARG A 552 -26.38 17.39 -38.09
N ASN A 553 -25.23 17.19 -38.75
CA ASN A 553 -24.39 18.24 -39.30
C ASN A 553 -23.47 17.64 -40.39
N SER A 554 -22.80 18.50 -41.16
CA SER A 554 -21.97 18.11 -42.31
C SER A 554 -20.67 17.36 -41.98
N THR A 555 -20.35 17.12 -40.71
CA THR A 555 -19.17 16.33 -40.30
C THR A 555 -19.52 14.88 -39.93
N GLN A 556 -20.78 14.63 -39.58
CA GLN A 556 -21.27 13.30 -39.22
C GLN A 556 -21.59 12.48 -40.47
N LEU A 557 -21.35 11.17 -40.40
CA LEU A 557 -21.77 10.23 -41.42
C LEU A 557 -23.17 9.69 -41.06
N SER A 558 -24.10 9.70 -42.01
CA SER A 558 -25.36 8.96 -41.89
C SER A 558 -25.05 7.48 -42.17
N ILE A 559 -25.50 6.59 -41.28
CA ILE A 559 -25.26 5.15 -41.38
C ILE A 559 -26.57 4.37 -41.26
N LYS A 560 -26.66 3.25 -41.97
CA LYS A 560 -27.80 2.31 -41.89
C LYS A 560 -27.42 1.03 -41.18
N LYS A 561 -28.34 0.45 -40.43
CA LYS A 561 -28.11 -0.82 -39.75
C LYS A 561 -27.69 -1.93 -40.72
N GLY A 562 -26.53 -2.52 -40.49
CA GLY A 562 -25.91 -3.53 -41.35
C GLY A 562 -24.86 -3.00 -42.33
N GLU A 563 -24.75 -1.69 -42.51
CA GLU A 563 -23.75 -1.03 -43.36
C GLU A 563 -22.33 -1.29 -42.84
N LYS A 564 -21.41 -1.62 -43.76
CA LYS A 564 -20.00 -1.89 -43.41
C LYS A 564 -19.17 -0.61 -43.46
N LEU A 565 -18.32 -0.44 -42.46
CA LEU A 565 -17.55 0.78 -42.18
C LEU A 565 -16.07 0.43 -41.98
N GLN A 566 -15.17 1.20 -42.59
CA GLN A 566 -13.74 1.19 -42.26
C GLN A 566 -13.44 2.37 -41.33
N ILE A 567 -12.89 2.10 -40.14
CA ILE A 567 -12.38 3.17 -39.27
C ILE A 567 -11.08 3.71 -39.85
N LYS A 568 -10.99 5.05 -39.93
CA LYS A 568 -9.83 5.80 -40.42
C LYS A 568 -9.02 6.39 -39.28
N GLU A 569 -9.70 6.89 -38.24
CA GLU A 569 -9.08 7.44 -37.03
C GLU A 569 -9.91 7.06 -35.80
N GLU A 570 -9.29 6.42 -34.81
CA GLU A 570 -9.87 6.25 -33.48
C GLU A 570 -9.59 7.51 -32.66
N ARG A 571 -10.65 8.21 -32.26
CA ARG A 571 -10.54 9.45 -31.49
C ARG A 571 -10.93 9.25 -30.04
N THR A 572 -10.40 10.10 -29.16
CA THR A 572 -10.84 10.19 -27.77
C THR A 572 -12.34 10.46 -27.73
N SER A 573 -12.84 11.45 -28.48
CA SER A 573 -14.28 11.68 -28.63
C SER A 573 -15.01 10.38 -28.97
N GLU A 574 -16.20 10.16 -28.40
CA GLU A 574 -17.07 9.00 -28.70
C GLU A 574 -17.51 8.93 -30.18
N TRP A 575 -17.05 9.87 -31.00
CA TRP A 575 -17.21 9.98 -32.43
C TRP A 575 -15.87 9.71 -33.14
N TRP A 576 -15.80 8.66 -33.95
CA TRP A 576 -14.62 8.22 -34.69
C TRP A 576 -14.76 8.52 -36.17
N LEU A 577 -13.65 8.76 -36.89
CA LEU A 577 -13.70 8.98 -38.33
C LEU A 577 -13.85 7.63 -39.04
N ALA A 578 -14.91 7.46 -39.81
CA ALA A 578 -15.19 6.25 -40.58
C ALA A 578 -15.45 6.57 -42.06
N ARG A 579 -15.17 5.57 -42.90
CA ARG A 579 -15.56 5.51 -44.31
C ARG A 579 -16.61 4.43 -44.47
N SER A 580 -17.77 4.76 -45.06
CA SER A 580 -18.72 3.78 -45.55
C SER A 580 -18.12 2.98 -46.69
N LEU A 581 -18.12 1.65 -46.58
CA LEU A 581 -17.70 0.76 -47.66
C LEU A 581 -18.78 0.58 -48.73
N ASP A 582 -20.03 0.93 -48.40
CA ASP A 582 -21.18 0.84 -49.30
C ASP A 582 -21.39 2.12 -50.13
N THR A 583 -21.11 3.30 -49.55
CA THR A 583 -21.33 4.61 -50.19
C THR A 583 -20.06 5.40 -50.49
N ASP A 584 -18.90 4.91 -50.04
CA ASP A 584 -17.58 5.54 -50.10
C ASP A 584 -17.46 6.92 -49.39
N GLN A 585 -18.48 7.33 -48.64
CA GLN A 585 -18.49 8.59 -47.90
C GLN A 585 -17.71 8.49 -46.59
N GLU A 586 -16.97 9.55 -46.25
CA GLU A 586 -16.23 9.68 -45.00
C GLU A 586 -16.88 10.71 -44.07
N GLY A 587 -16.94 10.40 -42.77
CA GLY A 587 -17.49 11.27 -41.74
C GLY A 587 -17.42 10.64 -40.36
N ILE A 588 -17.77 11.38 -39.31
CA ILE A 588 -17.70 10.87 -37.94
C ILE A 588 -18.94 10.04 -37.57
N VAL A 589 -18.72 8.88 -36.95
CA VAL A 589 -19.75 7.94 -36.45
C VAL A 589 -19.57 7.73 -34.95
N ASN A 590 -20.66 7.52 -34.21
CA ASN A 590 -20.55 7.24 -32.77
C ASN A 590 -20.14 5.78 -32.52
N ILE A 591 -19.19 5.57 -31.60
CA ILE A 591 -18.68 4.24 -31.22
C ILE A 591 -19.78 3.29 -30.73
N ILE A 592 -20.86 3.83 -30.12
CA ILE A 592 -21.98 3.05 -29.57
C ILE A 592 -22.88 2.51 -30.70
N ASP A 593 -22.86 3.12 -31.89
CA ASP A 593 -23.70 2.75 -33.03
C ASP A 593 -23.01 1.79 -34.01
N ILE A 594 -21.78 1.36 -33.72
CA ILE A 594 -20.99 0.44 -34.54
C ILE A 594 -20.49 -0.75 -33.72
N LYS A 595 -20.36 -1.92 -34.34
CA LYS A 595 -19.66 -3.09 -33.76
C LYS A 595 -18.60 -3.60 -34.72
N LYS A 596 -17.58 -4.29 -34.24
CA LYS A 596 -16.60 -4.96 -35.09
C LYS A 596 -17.27 -6.11 -35.88
N ASP A 597 -16.91 -6.28 -37.15
CA ASP A 597 -17.42 -7.36 -37.99
C ASP A 597 -16.81 -8.69 -37.55
N GLU A 598 -17.66 -9.67 -37.23
CA GLU A 598 -17.26 -10.99 -36.74
C GLU A 598 -16.52 -11.79 -37.84
N GLU A 599 -16.80 -11.51 -39.12
CA GLU A 599 -16.13 -12.11 -40.28
C GLU A 599 -14.84 -11.39 -40.71
N SER A 600 -14.42 -10.32 -40.00
CA SER A 600 -13.18 -9.60 -40.35
C SER A 600 -11.91 -10.41 -40.05
N GLU A 601 -10.95 -10.43 -40.98
CA GLU A 601 -9.68 -11.14 -40.80
C GLU A 601 -8.92 -10.61 -39.58
N LEU A 602 -8.39 -11.55 -38.78
CA LEU A 602 -7.66 -11.24 -37.56
C LEU A 602 -6.35 -10.50 -37.89
N SER A 603 -6.33 -9.19 -37.68
CA SER A 603 -5.16 -8.36 -37.98
C SER A 603 -3.95 -8.71 -37.08
N THR A 604 -2.74 -8.40 -37.56
CA THR A 604 -1.51 -8.61 -36.77
C THR A 604 -1.51 -7.75 -35.50
N LEU A 605 -2.05 -6.53 -35.55
CA LEU A 605 -2.15 -5.65 -34.40
C LEU A 605 -3.11 -6.22 -33.34
N GLU A 606 -4.33 -6.58 -33.74
CA GLU A 606 -5.32 -7.23 -32.87
C GLU A 606 -4.78 -8.54 -32.27
N SER A 607 -4.03 -9.32 -33.04
CA SER A 607 -3.38 -10.53 -32.55
C SER A 607 -2.37 -10.24 -31.42
N LEU A 608 -1.65 -9.12 -31.49
CA LEU A 608 -0.70 -8.68 -30.47
C LEU A 608 -1.40 -8.09 -29.25
N GLU A 609 -2.47 -7.31 -29.45
CA GLU A 609 -3.27 -6.75 -28.35
C GLU A 609 -3.95 -7.85 -27.53
N LEU A 610 -4.61 -8.80 -28.21
CA LEU A 610 -5.23 -9.96 -27.58
C LEU A 610 -4.19 -10.86 -26.90
N PHE A 611 -2.98 -10.98 -27.48
CA PHE A 611 -1.88 -11.72 -26.84
C PHE A 611 -1.41 -11.04 -25.58
N HIS A 612 -1.16 -9.72 -25.63
CA HIS A 612 -0.74 -8.94 -24.46
C HIS A 612 -1.78 -9.05 -23.35
N TYR A 613 -3.05 -8.76 -23.65
CA TYR A 613 -4.18 -8.94 -22.74
C TYR A 613 -4.22 -10.35 -22.15
N ALA A 614 -4.12 -11.39 -22.99
CA ALA A 614 -4.13 -12.78 -22.54
C ALA A 614 -2.96 -13.15 -21.64
N MET A 615 -1.78 -12.52 -21.81
CA MET A 615 -0.58 -12.81 -21.02
C MET A 615 -0.49 -11.99 -19.73
N THR A 616 -0.85 -10.70 -19.74
CA THR A 616 -0.74 -9.82 -18.55
C THR A 616 -1.93 -9.96 -17.62
N GLU A 617 -3.15 -9.94 -18.14
CA GLU A 617 -4.37 -9.92 -17.33
C GLU A 617 -4.69 -11.28 -16.72
N ASN A 618 -5.39 -11.30 -15.58
CA ASN A 618 -5.95 -12.52 -15.02
C ASN A 618 -7.16 -12.99 -15.86
N VAL A 619 -6.88 -13.55 -17.03
CA VAL A 619 -7.87 -14.05 -17.98
C VAL A 619 -8.34 -15.43 -17.54
N ASP A 620 -9.53 -15.47 -16.94
CA ASP A 620 -10.20 -16.71 -16.59
C ASP A 620 -10.77 -17.41 -17.83
N ILE A 621 -9.88 -18.04 -18.60
CA ILE A 621 -10.18 -18.93 -19.73
C ILE A 621 -9.19 -20.10 -19.66
N PRO A 622 -9.63 -21.37 -19.55
CA PRO A 622 -8.74 -22.50 -19.33
C PRO A 622 -7.59 -22.63 -20.34
N LYS A 623 -7.88 -22.47 -21.64
CA LYS A 623 -6.86 -22.50 -22.72
C LYS A 623 -5.79 -21.41 -22.55
N ILE A 624 -6.15 -20.24 -22.01
CA ILE A 624 -5.19 -19.15 -21.76
C ILE A 624 -4.34 -19.44 -20.52
N LYS A 625 -4.94 -19.97 -19.45
CA LYS A 625 -4.18 -20.44 -18.26
C LYS A 625 -3.15 -21.49 -18.65
N GLU A 626 -3.51 -22.44 -19.52
CA GLU A 626 -2.56 -23.45 -20.03
C GLU A 626 -1.39 -22.80 -20.78
N ILE A 627 -1.64 -21.83 -21.68
CA ILE A 627 -0.58 -21.10 -22.39
C ILE A 627 0.35 -20.37 -21.40
N LYS A 628 -0.18 -19.73 -20.35
CA LYS A 628 0.65 -19.07 -19.32
C LYS A 628 1.58 -20.04 -18.60
N MET A 629 1.21 -21.30 -18.45
CA MET A 629 2.06 -22.34 -17.83
C MET A 629 3.14 -22.89 -18.78
N ARG A 630 3.13 -22.54 -20.08
CA ARG A 630 4.19 -22.90 -21.04
C ARG A 630 5.39 -21.96 -20.97
N SER A 631 6.49 -22.37 -21.61
CA SER A 631 7.74 -21.59 -21.69
C SER A 631 7.55 -20.28 -22.46
N ASN A 632 8.28 -19.22 -22.10
CA ASN A 632 8.13 -17.88 -22.71
C ASN A 632 8.27 -17.87 -24.25
N VAL A 633 9.09 -18.78 -24.81
CA VAL A 633 9.37 -18.87 -26.25
C VAL A 633 8.17 -19.41 -27.04
N GLU A 634 7.34 -20.25 -26.42
CA GLU A 634 6.23 -20.95 -27.09
C GLU A 634 4.89 -20.21 -26.96
N ARG A 635 4.75 -19.30 -26.00
CA ARG A 635 3.48 -18.62 -25.69
C ARG A 635 2.87 -17.90 -26.88
N ALA A 636 3.67 -17.12 -27.61
CA ALA A 636 3.17 -16.30 -28.71
C ALA A 636 2.71 -17.16 -29.90
N SER A 637 3.51 -18.14 -30.32
CA SER A 637 3.18 -19.04 -31.43
C SER A 637 2.00 -19.95 -31.11
N LEU A 638 1.93 -20.47 -29.88
CA LEU A 638 0.80 -21.28 -29.41
C LEU A 638 -0.49 -20.45 -29.34
N PHE A 639 -0.45 -19.26 -28.76
CA PHE A 639 -1.60 -18.35 -28.73
C PHE A 639 -2.10 -18.00 -30.13
N LEU A 640 -1.20 -17.57 -31.03
CA LEU A 640 -1.52 -17.24 -32.42
C LEU A 640 -2.12 -18.43 -33.20
N SER A 641 -1.71 -19.67 -32.91
CA SER A 641 -2.31 -20.85 -33.54
C SER A 641 -3.72 -21.14 -33.03
N ILE A 642 -3.95 -21.01 -31.72
CA ILE A 642 -5.24 -21.34 -31.10
C ILE A 642 -6.30 -20.30 -31.47
N ILE A 643 -6.01 -18.99 -31.39
CA ILE A 643 -7.00 -17.94 -31.75
C ILE A 643 -7.37 -17.95 -33.25
N LYS A 644 -6.54 -18.53 -34.12
CA LYS A 644 -6.82 -18.70 -35.55
C LYS A 644 -7.64 -19.97 -35.85
N GLN A 645 -7.68 -20.93 -34.93
CA GLN A 645 -8.42 -22.18 -35.06
C GLN A 645 -9.73 -22.20 -34.26
N ASP A 646 -9.82 -21.38 -33.21
CA ASP A 646 -10.93 -21.32 -32.27
C ASP A 646 -11.58 -19.93 -32.28
N SER A 647 -12.56 -19.76 -33.16
CA SER A 647 -13.34 -18.51 -33.27
C SER A 647 -14.13 -18.21 -31.98
N VAL A 648 -14.54 -19.24 -31.23
CA VAL A 648 -15.26 -19.06 -29.96
C VAL A 648 -14.33 -18.48 -28.89
N LEU A 649 -13.08 -18.96 -28.81
CA LEU A 649 -12.06 -18.36 -27.97
C LEU A 649 -11.74 -16.92 -28.39
N LEU A 650 -11.63 -16.66 -29.69
CA LEU A 650 -11.39 -15.31 -30.22
C LEU A 650 -12.51 -14.35 -29.80
N ASP A 651 -13.78 -14.75 -29.93
CA ASP A 651 -14.93 -13.93 -29.51
C ASP A 651 -15.02 -13.77 -27.99
N GLN A 652 -14.65 -14.80 -27.21
CA GLN A 652 -14.54 -14.69 -25.75
C GLN A 652 -13.44 -13.72 -25.33
N LEU A 653 -12.28 -13.73 -25.99
CA LEU A 653 -11.19 -12.80 -25.76
C LEU A 653 -11.60 -11.38 -26.14
N ARG A 654 -12.15 -11.16 -27.35
CA ARG A 654 -12.70 -9.87 -27.81
C ARG A 654 -13.70 -9.31 -26.79
N LYS A 655 -14.69 -10.11 -26.35
CA LYS A 655 -15.71 -9.69 -25.36
C LYS A 655 -15.12 -9.39 -23.98
N LYS A 656 -14.20 -10.21 -23.47
CA LYS A 656 -13.56 -9.95 -22.16
C LYS A 656 -12.59 -8.77 -22.18
N GLU A 657 -11.91 -8.52 -23.31
CA GLU A 657 -11.06 -7.35 -23.52
C GLU A 657 -11.89 -6.06 -23.61
N HIS A 658 -12.93 -6.04 -24.45
CA HIS A 658 -13.79 -4.86 -24.64
C HIS A 658 -14.65 -4.55 -23.39
N GLY A 659 -14.95 -5.57 -22.57
CA GLY A 659 -15.74 -5.44 -21.35
C GLY A 659 -14.97 -4.92 -20.11
N LYS A 660 -13.65 -4.77 -20.18
CA LYS A 660 -12.83 -4.19 -19.10
C LYS A 660 -12.26 -2.83 -19.53
N PRO A 661 -12.37 -1.77 -18.71
CA PRO A 661 -11.62 -0.55 -18.99
C PRO A 661 -10.12 -0.84 -18.86
N LYS A 662 -9.37 -0.72 -19.98
CA LYS A 662 -7.90 -0.67 -19.94
C LYS A 662 -7.50 0.57 -19.12
N ALA A 663 -6.55 0.41 -18.20
CA ALA A 663 -6.11 1.51 -17.33
C ALA A 663 -5.53 2.70 -18.10
N ILE A 664 -4.89 2.41 -19.25
CA ILE A 664 -4.49 3.37 -20.28
C ILE A 664 -5.09 2.90 -21.61
N ARG A 665 -5.66 3.82 -22.39
CA ARG A 665 -6.03 3.62 -23.79
C ARG A 665 -5.57 4.81 -24.63
N TRP A 666 -4.72 4.54 -25.62
CA TRP A 666 -4.29 5.51 -26.61
C TRP A 666 -5.30 5.62 -27.76
N TYR A 667 -5.35 6.79 -28.38
CA TYR A 667 -6.16 7.17 -29.53
C TYR A 667 -5.28 8.02 -30.46
N ASP A 668 -5.68 8.19 -31.72
CA ASP A 668 -4.88 8.95 -32.71
C ASP A 668 -4.71 10.44 -32.35
N ASP A 669 -5.64 10.98 -31.54
CA ASP A 669 -5.69 12.37 -31.09
C ASP A 669 -5.33 12.57 -29.60
N GLY A 670 -5.04 11.50 -28.84
CA GLY A 670 -5.03 11.60 -27.38
C GLY A 670 -4.94 10.30 -26.58
N VAL A 671 -5.21 10.41 -25.27
CA VAL A 671 -5.13 9.28 -24.32
C VAL A 671 -6.24 9.36 -23.27
N GLN A 672 -6.77 8.19 -22.89
CA GLN A 672 -7.68 8.01 -21.77
C GLN A 672 -7.02 7.18 -20.68
N LEU A 673 -7.10 7.69 -19.45
CA LEU A 673 -6.66 7.05 -18.22
C LEU A 673 -7.91 6.66 -17.42
N THR A 674 -8.04 5.39 -17.04
CA THR A 674 -9.19 4.90 -16.26
C THR A 674 -8.68 4.21 -15.01
N SER A 675 -8.81 4.86 -13.85
CA SER A 675 -8.22 4.39 -12.57
C SER A 675 -6.74 3.97 -12.69
N PRO A 676 -5.85 4.80 -13.28
CA PRO A 676 -4.45 4.43 -13.50
C PRO A 676 -3.68 4.36 -12.16
N SER A 677 -2.53 3.69 -12.16
CA SER A 677 -1.53 3.81 -11.08
C SER A 677 -0.59 5.01 -11.31
N LEU A 678 0.16 5.42 -10.28
CA LEU A 678 1.15 6.50 -10.39
C LEU A 678 2.24 6.17 -11.44
N ILE A 679 2.68 4.90 -11.51
CA ILE A 679 3.66 4.42 -12.51
C ILE A 679 3.09 4.55 -13.93
N GLN A 680 1.82 4.17 -14.12
CA GLN A 680 1.12 4.33 -15.41
C GLN A 680 0.97 5.80 -15.81
N CYS A 681 0.79 6.71 -14.85
CA CYS A 681 0.76 8.15 -15.10
C CYS A 681 2.12 8.67 -15.58
N GLN A 682 3.21 8.25 -14.94
CA GLN A 682 4.58 8.60 -15.34
C GLN A 682 4.93 8.04 -16.74
N GLU A 683 4.53 6.81 -17.04
CA GLU A 683 4.68 6.19 -18.37
C GLU A 683 3.99 7.02 -19.44
N VAL A 684 2.70 7.35 -19.24
CA VAL A 684 1.91 8.15 -20.19
C VAL A 684 2.54 9.51 -20.43
N VAL A 685 2.94 10.23 -19.36
CA VAL A 685 3.65 11.51 -19.44
C VAL A 685 4.89 11.40 -20.35
N SER A 686 5.68 10.34 -20.21
CA SER A 686 6.90 10.13 -21.02
C SER A 686 6.63 9.81 -22.50
N LEU A 687 5.40 9.41 -22.84
CA LEU A 687 4.95 9.01 -24.17
C LEU A 687 4.03 10.06 -24.84
N LEU A 688 3.73 11.18 -24.18
CA LEU A 688 3.00 12.28 -24.81
C LEU A 688 3.82 12.88 -25.96
N THR A 689 3.16 13.14 -27.08
CA THR A 689 3.75 13.74 -28.29
C THR A 689 2.85 14.86 -28.78
N SER A 690 3.29 15.61 -29.79
CA SER A 690 2.48 16.67 -30.41
C SER A 690 1.17 16.20 -31.07
N LYS A 691 0.95 14.88 -31.21
CA LYS A 691 -0.32 14.28 -31.66
C LYS A 691 -1.35 14.08 -30.54
N HIS A 692 -0.94 14.15 -29.28
CA HIS A 692 -1.80 13.81 -28.14
C HIS A 692 -2.43 15.07 -27.55
N HIS A 693 -3.37 15.65 -28.29
CA HIS A 693 -4.04 16.92 -27.95
C HIS A 693 -5.18 16.77 -26.94
N SER A 694 -5.72 15.56 -26.77
CA SER A 694 -6.88 15.28 -25.91
C SER A 694 -6.51 14.31 -24.79
N ILE A 695 -6.72 14.71 -23.54
CA ILE A 695 -6.43 13.89 -22.36
C ILE A 695 -7.72 13.66 -21.58
N ARG A 696 -8.03 12.41 -21.26
CA ARG A 696 -9.17 12.05 -20.40
C ARG A 696 -8.73 11.28 -19.18
N ILE A 697 -9.18 11.71 -18.01
CA ILE A 697 -8.96 11.04 -16.72
C ILE A 697 -10.32 10.59 -16.20
N MET A 698 -10.47 9.31 -15.90
CA MET A 698 -11.74 8.69 -15.52
C MET A 698 -11.58 7.84 -14.27
N LYS A 699 -12.50 7.97 -13.30
CA LYS A 699 -12.58 7.09 -12.10
C LYS A 699 -11.27 6.98 -11.32
N SER A 700 -10.46 8.04 -11.35
CA SER A 700 -9.17 8.17 -10.67
C SER A 700 -9.33 8.80 -9.29
N SER A 701 -8.30 8.74 -8.43
CA SER A 701 -8.26 9.50 -7.18
C SER A 701 -7.95 10.99 -7.45
N PRO A 702 -8.37 11.91 -6.56
CA PRO A 702 -7.95 13.31 -6.64
C PRO A 702 -6.43 13.47 -6.66
N ASP A 703 -5.68 12.72 -5.84
CA ASP A 703 -4.22 12.87 -5.74
C ASP A 703 -3.53 12.68 -7.10
N ILE A 704 -3.91 11.62 -7.83
CA ILE A 704 -3.41 11.33 -9.18
C ILE A 704 -3.76 12.45 -10.17
N VAL A 705 -4.94 13.06 -10.05
CA VAL A 705 -5.28 14.24 -10.86
C VAL A 705 -4.38 15.40 -10.50
N CYS A 706 -4.19 15.71 -9.22
CA CYS A 706 -3.37 16.84 -8.79
C CYS A 706 -1.89 16.69 -9.18
N ASP A 707 -1.36 15.46 -9.19
CA ASP A 707 0.00 15.13 -9.65
C ASP A 707 0.15 15.28 -11.18
N LEU A 708 -0.88 14.91 -11.95
CA LEU A 708 -0.87 15.04 -13.42
C LEU A 708 -1.09 16.48 -13.89
N LEU A 709 -1.89 17.28 -13.18
CA LEU A 709 -2.31 18.61 -13.62
C LEU A 709 -1.16 19.55 -14.04
N PRO A 710 -0.05 19.71 -13.29
CA PRO A 710 1.07 20.54 -13.71
C PRO A 710 1.64 20.10 -15.05
N VAL A 711 1.91 18.80 -15.21
CA VAL A 711 2.55 18.23 -16.40
C VAL A 711 1.64 18.33 -17.64
N LEU A 712 0.33 18.17 -17.46
CA LEU A 712 -0.64 18.26 -18.54
C LEU A 712 -0.91 19.71 -18.98
N LEU A 713 -0.87 20.67 -18.05
CA LEU A 713 -1.13 22.09 -18.35
C LEU A 713 0.13 22.88 -18.72
N GLU A 714 1.32 22.40 -18.40
CA GLU A 714 2.59 22.91 -18.96
C GLU A 714 2.86 22.41 -20.39
N ASN A 715 2.12 21.40 -20.86
CA ASN A 715 2.30 20.83 -22.20
C ASN A 715 1.47 21.58 -23.26
N GLU A 716 2.12 22.45 -24.02
CA GLU A 716 1.50 23.30 -25.07
C GLU A 716 0.68 22.53 -26.13
N ASN A 717 0.89 21.22 -26.28
CA ASN A 717 0.15 20.37 -27.22
C ASN A 717 -1.23 19.96 -26.70
N VAL A 718 -1.44 19.93 -25.38
CA VAL A 718 -2.73 19.53 -24.77
C VAL A 718 -3.76 20.64 -24.98
N LYS A 719 -4.79 20.36 -25.77
CA LYS A 719 -5.89 21.27 -26.12
C LYS A 719 -7.18 20.96 -25.39
N SER A 720 -7.40 19.72 -24.96
CA SER A 720 -8.61 19.30 -24.25
C SER A 720 -8.28 18.42 -23.05
N LEU A 721 -8.79 18.79 -21.88
CA LEU A 721 -8.69 18.00 -20.65
C LEU A 721 -10.10 17.66 -20.15
N THR A 722 -10.41 16.38 -20.07
CA THR A 722 -11.62 15.86 -19.44
C THR A 722 -11.27 15.12 -18.17
N ILE A 723 -11.90 15.48 -17.05
CA ILE A 723 -11.88 14.71 -15.81
C ILE A 723 -13.31 14.24 -15.56
N ARG A 724 -13.52 12.93 -15.38
CA ARG A 724 -14.86 12.34 -15.27
C ARG A 724 -14.96 11.28 -14.18
N ASP A 725 -16.05 11.29 -13.42
CA ASP A 725 -16.32 10.34 -12.34
C ASP A 725 -15.19 10.29 -11.27
N THR A 726 -14.50 11.42 -11.05
CA THR A 726 -13.41 11.60 -10.07
C THR A 726 -13.74 12.76 -9.15
N GLN A 727 -13.83 12.49 -7.85
CA GLN A 727 -14.08 13.51 -6.84
C GLN A 727 -12.88 14.46 -6.74
N LEU A 728 -13.08 15.75 -6.99
CA LEU A 728 -12.02 16.76 -6.92
C LEU A 728 -12.11 17.54 -5.60
N THR A 729 -11.02 17.53 -4.84
CA THR A 729 -10.92 18.33 -3.61
C THR A 729 -10.76 19.81 -3.94
N GLN A 730 -11.15 20.67 -2.99
CA GLN A 730 -11.01 22.12 -3.12
C GLN A 730 -9.55 22.55 -3.33
N ASP A 731 -8.58 21.81 -2.78
CA ASP A 731 -7.15 22.07 -2.98
C ASP A 731 -6.71 21.71 -4.41
N CYS A 732 -7.22 20.61 -4.97
CA CYS A 732 -6.96 20.24 -6.36
C CYS A 732 -7.54 21.27 -7.35
N ILE A 733 -8.75 21.78 -7.07
CA ILE A 733 -9.36 22.88 -7.84
C ILE A 733 -8.53 24.17 -7.71
N SER A 734 -8.01 24.47 -6.52
CA SER A 734 -7.15 25.64 -6.31
C SER A 734 -5.83 25.52 -7.10
N SER A 735 -5.27 24.31 -7.19
CA SER A 735 -4.10 24.01 -8.04
C SER A 735 -4.43 24.17 -9.54
N LEU A 736 -5.54 23.58 -10.00
CA LEU A 736 -6.07 23.73 -11.36
C LEU A 736 -6.22 25.21 -11.74
N CYS A 737 -6.84 26.02 -10.88
CA CYS A 737 -7.01 27.46 -11.07
C CYS A 737 -5.68 28.21 -11.22
N ASN A 738 -4.69 27.90 -10.38
CA ASN A 738 -3.36 28.54 -10.45
C ASN A 738 -2.62 28.23 -11.76
N LEU A 739 -2.78 27.00 -12.28
CA LEU A 739 -2.20 26.58 -13.56
C LEU A 739 -2.93 27.22 -14.75
N LEU A 740 -4.27 27.16 -14.77
CA LEU A 740 -5.12 27.75 -15.82
C LEU A 740 -4.97 29.28 -15.96
N ALA A 741 -4.56 29.97 -14.90
CA ALA A 741 -4.32 31.42 -14.94
C ALA A 741 -3.15 31.82 -15.84
N ASN A 742 -2.20 30.90 -16.07
CA ASN A 742 -1.01 31.13 -16.90
C ASN A 742 -0.98 30.29 -18.18
N ASP A 743 -1.76 29.21 -18.23
CA ASP A 743 -1.90 28.38 -19.43
C ASP A 743 -2.45 29.17 -20.62
N LYS A 744 -1.89 28.87 -21.80
CA LYS A 744 -2.27 29.43 -23.11
C LYS A 744 -2.53 28.33 -24.15
N SER A 745 -2.59 27.09 -23.70
CA SER A 745 -2.62 25.88 -24.52
C SER A 745 -4.04 25.34 -24.63
N LEU A 746 -4.74 25.29 -23.50
CA LEU A 746 -5.98 24.57 -23.32
C LEU A 746 -7.15 25.35 -23.95
N GLU A 747 -7.89 24.64 -24.80
CA GLU A 747 -9.10 25.12 -25.45
C GLU A 747 -10.37 24.50 -24.84
N GLY A 748 -10.26 23.37 -24.11
CA GLY A 748 -11.40 22.67 -23.53
C GLY A 748 -11.12 22.10 -22.14
N LEU A 749 -11.99 22.41 -21.16
CA LEU A 749 -11.96 21.88 -19.80
C LEU A 749 -13.32 21.29 -19.44
N TYR A 750 -13.36 19.98 -19.17
CA TYR A 750 -14.60 19.25 -18.93
C TYR A 750 -14.51 18.52 -17.59
N LEU A 751 -15.23 19.00 -16.57
CA LEU A 751 -15.26 18.44 -15.21
C LEU A 751 -16.61 17.75 -14.98
N CYS A 752 -16.73 16.50 -15.42
CA CYS A 752 -18.00 15.78 -15.50
C CYS A 752 -18.20 14.84 -14.30
N ASN A 753 -19.25 15.02 -13.50
CA ASN A 753 -19.52 14.18 -12.31
C ASN A 753 -18.30 14.12 -11.35
N CYS A 754 -17.74 15.28 -11.05
CA CYS A 754 -16.55 15.46 -10.21
C CYS A 754 -16.87 15.82 -8.74
N SER A 755 -18.16 15.84 -8.36
CA SER A 755 -18.64 16.25 -7.04
C SER A 755 -18.18 17.66 -6.62
N ILE A 756 -17.94 18.56 -7.57
CA ILE A 756 -17.59 19.96 -7.29
C ILE A 756 -18.83 20.77 -6.91
N ALA A 757 -18.65 21.73 -6.00
CA ALA A 757 -19.70 22.62 -5.50
C ALA A 757 -19.49 24.07 -5.97
N ASP A 758 -20.48 24.93 -5.70
CA ASP A 758 -20.51 26.34 -6.11
C ASP A 758 -19.22 27.13 -5.87
N LYS A 759 -18.54 26.93 -4.73
CA LYS A 759 -17.26 27.61 -4.45
C LYS A 759 -16.18 27.23 -5.48
N ALA A 760 -15.99 25.94 -5.73
CA ALA A 760 -15.01 25.44 -6.69
C ALA A 760 -15.29 25.96 -8.11
N VAL A 761 -16.56 25.99 -8.52
CA VAL A 761 -16.95 26.58 -9.81
C VAL A 761 -16.72 28.09 -9.84
N THR A 762 -16.99 28.81 -8.75
CA THR A 762 -16.71 30.26 -8.64
C THR A 762 -15.21 30.55 -8.76
N ASP A 763 -14.35 29.74 -8.13
CA ASP A 763 -12.89 29.89 -8.23
C ASP A 763 -12.43 29.69 -9.69
N VAL A 764 -12.94 28.65 -10.38
CA VAL A 764 -12.64 28.38 -11.81
C VAL A 764 -13.13 29.54 -12.70
N ILE A 765 -14.38 29.98 -12.54
CA ILE A 765 -14.95 31.11 -13.31
C ILE A 765 -14.10 32.38 -13.12
N THR A 766 -13.64 32.66 -11.90
CA THR A 766 -12.85 33.86 -11.59
C THR A 766 -11.54 33.89 -12.37
N VAL A 767 -10.88 32.73 -12.55
CA VAL A 767 -9.69 32.62 -13.40
C VAL A 767 -10.05 32.72 -14.89
N LEU A 768 -11.15 32.09 -15.32
CA LEU A 768 -11.60 32.11 -16.71
C LEU A 768 -12.15 33.46 -17.19
N LEU A 769 -12.40 34.41 -16.30
CA LEU A 769 -12.62 35.83 -16.65
C LEU A 769 -11.36 36.55 -17.12
N GLN A 770 -10.16 35.99 -16.86
CA GLN A 770 -8.87 36.53 -17.29
C GLN A 770 -8.22 35.67 -18.40
N ASN A 771 -8.49 34.36 -18.42
CA ASN A 771 -8.07 33.47 -19.51
C ASN A 771 -8.91 33.70 -20.79
N ASN A 772 -8.26 33.69 -21.96
CA ASN A 772 -8.88 33.93 -23.26
C ASN A 772 -8.60 32.83 -24.30
N THR A 773 -8.07 31.68 -23.89
CA THR A 773 -7.78 30.53 -24.77
C THR A 773 -8.86 29.46 -24.71
N LEU A 774 -9.55 29.34 -23.55
CA LEU A 774 -10.61 28.36 -23.37
C LEU A 774 -11.83 28.67 -24.26
N LYS A 775 -12.27 27.67 -25.03
CA LYS A 775 -13.46 27.68 -25.91
C LYS A 775 -14.58 26.77 -25.41
N GLY A 776 -14.26 25.69 -24.70
CA GLY A 776 -15.22 24.75 -24.13
C GLY A 776 -15.08 24.58 -22.62
N LEU A 777 -16.19 24.70 -21.90
CA LEU A 777 -16.28 24.46 -20.46
C LEU A 777 -17.48 23.56 -20.15
N SER A 778 -17.28 22.52 -19.34
CA SER A 778 -18.38 21.68 -18.85
C SER A 778 -18.28 21.43 -17.35
N PHE A 779 -19.42 21.56 -16.67
CA PHE A 779 -19.64 21.14 -15.29
C PHE A 779 -20.73 20.05 -15.22
N GLN A 780 -20.88 19.25 -16.28
CA GLN A 780 -21.91 18.24 -16.42
C GLN A 780 -22.05 17.34 -15.17
N ARG A 781 -23.27 17.01 -14.77
CA ARG A 781 -23.59 16.05 -13.69
C ARG A 781 -22.96 16.39 -12.33
N ASN A 782 -22.62 17.66 -12.06
CA ASN A 782 -22.25 18.10 -10.70
C ASN A 782 -23.48 18.67 -9.98
N SER A 783 -24.20 17.79 -9.27
CA SER A 783 -25.44 18.15 -8.55
C SER A 783 -25.23 19.11 -7.37
N LEU A 784 -23.99 19.34 -6.92
CA LEU A 784 -23.66 20.34 -5.89
C LEU A 784 -23.47 21.75 -6.46
N VAL A 785 -23.61 21.92 -7.78
CA VAL A 785 -23.62 23.23 -8.45
C VAL A 785 -25.07 23.72 -8.51
N THR A 786 -25.34 24.90 -7.94
CA THR A 786 -26.67 25.45 -7.71
C THR A 786 -26.83 26.84 -8.33
N SER A 787 -28.00 27.46 -8.14
CA SER A 787 -28.27 28.81 -8.65
C SER A 787 -27.35 29.90 -8.10
N ALA A 788 -26.58 29.64 -7.03
CA ALA A 788 -25.63 30.60 -6.45
C ALA A 788 -24.60 31.13 -7.45
N ILE A 789 -24.15 30.29 -8.40
CA ILE A 789 -23.17 30.69 -9.43
C ILE A 789 -23.78 31.36 -10.66
N SER A 790 -25.11 31.49 -10.76
CA SER A 790 -25.78 31.96 -11.99
C SER A 790 -25.34 33.37 -12.41
N LEU A 791 -24.99 34.22 -11.44
CA LEU A 791 -24.42 35.55 -11.70
C LEU A 791 -22.99 35.47 -12.25
N ASN A 792 -22.12 34.65 -11.65
CA ASN A 792 -20.75 34.44 -12.11
C ASN A 792 -20.72 33.83 -13.52
N LEU A 793 -21.59 32.86 -13.80
CA LEU A 793 -21.78 32.33 -15.15
C LEU A 793 -22.27 33.43 -16.11
N SER A 794 -23.28 34.21 -15.73
CA SER A 794 -23.80 35.32 -16.55
C SER A 794 -22.75 36.38 -16.87
N GLU A 795 -21.74 36.56 -16.02
CA GLU A 795 -20.60 37.44 -16.26
C GLU A 795 -19.57 36.80 -17.20
N LEU A 796 -19.18 35.54 -16.96
CA LEU A 796 -18.30 34.76 -17.85
C LEU A 796 -18.84 34.74 -19.28
N ILE A 797 -20.14 34.50 -19.44
CA ILE A 797 -20.82 34.44 -20.73
C ILE A 797 -20.72 35.76 -21.50
N LYS A 798 -20.77 36.90 -20.80
CA LYS A 798 -20.67 38.24 -21.43
C LYS A 798 -19.23 38.62 -21.79
N ASN A 799 -18.27 38.20 -20.97
CA ASN A 799 -16.89 38.69 -21.01
C ASN A 799 -15.88 37.70 -21.62
N SER A 800 -16.27 36.45 -21.88
CA SER A 800 -15.37 35.40 -22.38
C SER A 800 -15.47 35.15 -23.89
N THR A 801 -14.38 34.60 -24.44
CA THR A 801 -14.30 34.00 -25.79
C THR A 801 -14.96 32.62 -25.90
N LEU A 802 -15.45 32.07 -24.79
CA LEU A 802 -16.06 30.75 -24.71
C LEU A 802 -17.15 30.53 -25.77
N GLU A 803 -17.06 29.39 -26.47
CA GLU A 803 -17.97 28.98 -27.55
C GLU A 803 -18.96 27.89 -27.09
N VAL A 804 -18.61 27.11 -26.07
CA VAL A 804 -19.43 26.01 -25.52
C VAL A 804 -19.42 26.05 -24.00
N LEU A 805 -20.62 26.07 -23.40
CA LEU A 805 -20.85 25.88 -21.98
C LEU A 805 -21.85 24.74 -21.77
N ASP A 806 -21.49 23.74 -20.96
CA ASP A 806 -22.35 22.61 -20.62
C ASP A 806 -22.60 22.53 -19.10
N LEU A 807 -23.89 22.58 -18.74
CA LEU A 807 -24.40 22.57 -17.37
C LEU A 807 -25.41 21.44 -17.14
N ALA A 808 -25.53 20.49 -18.07
CA ALA A 808 -26.54 19.44 -18.00
C ALA A 808 -26.37 18.55 -16.75
N GLY A 809 -27.43 18.40 -15.95
CA GLY A 809 -27.38 17.64 -14.69
C GLY A 809 -26.71 18.37 -13.52
N THR A 810 -26.67 19.70 -13.55
CA THR A 810 -26.45 20.55 -12.36
C THR A 810 -27.78 20.82 -11.65
N SER A 811 -27.74 21.40 -10.44
CA SER A 811 -28.93 21.77 -9.64
C SER A 811 -29.25 23.27 -9.73
N ILE A 812 -29.00 23.89 -10.90
CA ILE A 812 -29.36 25.28 -11.15
C ILE A 812 -30.88 25.35 -11.35
N SER A 813 -31.56 26.18 -10.55
CA SER A 813 -33.01 26.36 -10.65
C SER A 813 -33.42 27.10 -11.92
N SER A 814 -34.71 27.02 -12.28
CA SER A 814 -35.30 27.74 -13.41
C SER A 814 -34.93 29.22 -13.44
N ASP A 815 -35.00 29.92 -12.29
CA ASP A 815 -34.61 31.33 -12.18
C ASP A 815 -33.12 31.55 -12.49
N GLY A 816 -32.25 30.63 -12.06
CA GLY A 816 -30.81 30.66 -12.36
C GLY A 816 -30.52 30.44 -13.83
N ILE A 817 -31.23 29.51 -14.48
CA ILE A 817 -31.14 29.28 -15.93
C ILE A 817 -31.67 30.51 -16.69
N VAL A 818 -32.75 31.16 -16.26
CA VAL A 818 -33.26 32.39 -16.90
C VAL A 818 -32.22 33.52 -16.87
N LEU A 819 -31.46 33.70 -15.79
CA LEU A 819 -30.34 34.65 -15.74
C LEU A 819 -29.26 34.31 -16.79
N ILE A 820 -28.93 33.03 -16.93
CA ILE A 820 -28.00 32.52 -17.94
C ILE A 820 -28.53 32.80 -19.36
N LEU A 821 -29.80 32.50 -19.65
CA LEU A 821 -30.42 32.77 -20.96
C LEU A 821 -30.42 34.27 -21.32
N GLN A 822 -30.62 35.17 -20.33
CA GLN A 822 -30.48 36.63 -20.54
C GLN A 822 -29.06 37.01 -20.98
N SER A 823 -28.02 36.36 -20.46
CA SER A 823 -26.63 36.62 -20.87
C SER A 823 -26.32 36.12 -22.29
N LEU A 824 -26.97 35.04 -22.75
CA LEU A 824 -26.88 34.55 -24.13
C LEU A 824 -27.50 35.49 -25.18
N LEU A 825 -28.33 36.46 -24.78
CA LEU A 825 -28.80 37.50 -25.70
C LEU A 825 -27.68 38.49 -26.09
N VAL A 826 -26.67 38.64 -25.23
CA VAL A 826 -25.50 39.51 -25.47
C VAL A 826 -24.42 38.77 -26.24
N ASN A 827 -24.01 37.58 -25.78
CA ASN A 827 -23.04 36.74 -26.48
C ASN A 827 -23.73 35.96 -27.59
N LYS A 828 -23.43 36.30 -28.85
CA LYS A 828 -24.05 35.68 -30.05
C LYS A 828 -23.37 34.41 -30.56
N LYS A 829 -22.20 34.03 -30.01
CA LYS A 829 -21.43 32.87 -30.48
C LYS A 829 -21.68 31.62 -29.65
N MET A 830 -21.79 31.80 -28.33
CA MET A 830 -21.75 30.69 -27.40
C MET A 830 -22.99 29.80 -27.50
N LYS A 831 -22.76 28.49 -27.38
CA LYS A 831 -23.74 27.41 -27.27
C LYS A 831 -23.85 26.96 -25.82
N LEU A 832 -25.06 26.77 -25.35
CA LEU A 832 -25.39 26.30 -24.01
C LEU A 832 -26.02 24.90 -24.10
N TYR A 833 -25.51 23.96 -23.32
CA TYR A 833 -26.06 22.62 -23.17
C TYR A 833 -26.68 22.46 -21.77
N LEU A 834 -27.93 22.00 -21.74
CA LEU A 834 -28.77 21.81 -20.55
C LEU A 834 -29.35 20.40 -20.54
N HIS A 835 -29.94 19.98 -19.40
CA HIS A 835 -30.59 18.68 -19.33
C HIS A 835 -31.93 18.71 -20.07
N THR A 836 -32.40 17.55 -20.54
CA THR A 836 -33.72 17.46 -21.20
C THR A 836 -34.89 17.95 -20.34
N ASP A 837 -34.79 17.91 -19.01
CA ASP A 837 -35.80 18.44 -18.08
C ASP A 837 -35.91 19.98 -18.11
N ASP A 838 -34.84 20.70 -18.46
CA ASP A 838 -34.83 22.17 -18.52
C ASP A 838 -35.57 22.73 -19.74
N LYS A 839 -35.89 21.85 -20.70
CA LYS A 839 -36.35 22.21 -22.05
C LYS A 839 -37.65 22.98 -22.05
N ASP A 840 -38.67 22.52 -21.34
CA ASP A 840 -40.01 23.12 -21.39
C ASP A 840 -39.96 24.55 -20.84
N MET A 841 -39.33 24.74 -19.68
CA MET A 841 -39.07 26.06 -19.08
C MET A 841 -38.25 26.97 -20.01
N CYS A 842 -37.20 26.44 -20.66
CA CYS A 842 -36.45 27.21 -21.65
C CYS A 842 -37.31 27.65 -22.83
N THR A 843 -38.25 26.83 -23.30
CA THR A 843 -39.16 27.21 -24.40
C THR A 843 -40.23 28.24 -23.99
N GLU A 844 -40.57 28.32 -22.70
CA GLU A 844 -41.46 29.35 -22.15
C GLU A 844 -40.77 30.70 -21.95
N TYR A 845 -39.43 30.75 -21.93
CA TYR A 845 -38.67 31.99 -21.84
C TYR A 845 -38.98 32.91 -23.04
N ARG A 846 -39.44 34.13 -22.76
CA ARG A 846 -39.97 35.10 -23.75
C ARG A 846 -39.10 35.25 -25.00
N ASP A 847 -37.78 35.31 -24.81
CA ASP A 847 -36.82 35.59 -25.87
C ASP A 847 -36.13 34.32 -26.41
N TYR A 848 -36.61 33.12 -26.05
CA TYR A 848 -36.04 31.83 -26.48
C TYR A 848 -35.88 31.71 -28.00
N ASN A 849 -36.82 32.26 -28.77
CA ASN A 849 -36.76 32.24 -30.24
C ASN A 849 -35.51 32.93 -30.84
N ILE A 850 -34.82 33.78 -30.07
CA ILE A 850 -33.59 34.49 -30.46
C ILE A 850 -32.32 33.63 -30.19
N ILE A 851 -32.43 32.61 -29.32
CA ILE A 851 -31.31 31.80 -28.83
C ILE A 851 -31.47 30.29 -29.06
N LYS A 852 -32.62 29.84 -29.58
CA LYS A 852 -33.00 28.43 -29.79
C LYS A 852 -32.06 27.60 -30.67
N ASP A 853 -31.26 28.24 -31.51
CA ASP A 853 -30.23 27.63 -32.36
C ASP A 853 -28.90 27.41 -31.61
N ARG A 854 -28.81 27.90 -30.37
CA ARG A 854 -27.64 27.85 -29.50
C ARG A 854 -27.91 27.22 -28.13
N VAL A 855 -29.17 26.90 -27.80
CA VAL A 855 -29.53 26.12 -26.61
C VAL A 855 -29.85 24.69 -27.02
N PHE A 856 -29.14 23.73 -26.44
CA PHE A 856 -29.23 22.31 -26.78
C PHE A 856 -29.55 21.48 -25.54
N PHE A 857 -30.26 20.37 -25.76
CA PHE A 857 -30.73 19.45 -24.71
C PHE A 857 -30.40 18.02 -25.10
N TYR A 858 -29.94 17.20 -24.15
CA TYR A 858 -29.70 15.76 -24.32
C TYR A 858 -29.81 14.99 -22.99
#